data_AF-A0A8S1EQ63-F1
#
_entry.id   AF-A0A8S1EQ63-F1
#
_cell.length_a   1.000
_cell.length_b   1.000
_cell.length_c   1.000
_cell.angle_alpha   90.00
_cell.angle_beta   90.00
_cell.angle_gamma   90.00
#
_symmetry.space_group_name_H-M   'P 1'
#
loop_
_entity.id
_entity.type
_entity.pdbx_description
1 polymer ?
#
loop_
_entity_poly.entity_id
_entity_poly.type
_entity_poly.pdbx_seq_one_letter_code
_entity_poly.pdbx_strand_id
1 'polypeptide(L)'
;MSVTMKSSEEETKPLQFLTFNFGVGARLANHVFELASVYGIARELQRTPIFYIVERNYEDQLKQVEEAFPGLVSQYKIETGLVPNDAEKMDIGRNCCQYYDIGEFRGKSTRHLHLTGQFYQSFKYFEKYKDEILNFVAGPKQFKTLPMSSSSNFISCIHVRRADFVDNKHQATDLEFTRNAWKKIQHDVFAEGREYLTVVMGDDQKFENQVFPDGHISNSTKSAPLNTTIWISGNSPTDDLIYSRYNCDSLLITAPSSTFGWWLGYISKGQTVYYIDIQQTKDAVSGQMRVEDFYPPSWHKLSISFALFYCCQQIFSIFYNFTPELDCADKNFTFSKPKCELSKEEICSQLSSNCSQFVVGPSPFHSMVMDFGMFCGDAAYNAAWVATIQFIGVLVGTIVYGHLGDHFGRRPISLIGISIGVAFGAGSGFAPNWQVFAALRFVCGTSIACILVVFYAYILEFIRPEQRVFLRSFFNWGYARVVFTFVCWLCGYWRSAAIATSLLALPIIPIVILVLPESSRWYSIKGRHEEARSAERRIAFLSGIPIRKEDEEESDQKLDKLDDKVYTIRDLFTSRKIAYRTIVVGSLWFSTSLSAFGSDLNSGNLAGNFYLSQFVSGAVTAFAKIFVFLLDTFLPSFDRRRLHQLPQIAMLICYGSIMLLMLLPESDCSHQGARDLAIILINIVGVSFIEITWDACYLVAVECFPTRIRTIGIGTCSLLARTGALLAPQMAYLSDLFEPAPYAVVCTIGFLSLLISFIFLPNTKGVDLAELDKDEA
;
A
#
# COMPACT_ATOMS: atom_id res chain seq x y z
N MET A 1 -43.34 -71.73 -26.56
CA MET A 1 -42.01 -71.71 -25.90
C MET A 1 -41.92 -70.39 -25.16
N SER A 2 -42.17 -70.42 -23.86
CA SER A 2 -42.07 -69.26 -22.97
C SER A 2 -40.61 -68.90 -22.74
N VAL A 3 -40.25 -67.63 -22.91
CA VAL A 3 -39.00 -67.07 -22.39
C VAL A 3 -39.38 -66.03 -21.35
N THR A 4 -39.08 -66.40 -20.11
CA THR A 4 -39.12 -65.64 -18.87
C THR A 4 -38.19 -64.41 -18.96
N MET A 5 -38.74 -63.20 -18.80
CA MET A 5 -37.97 -62.04 -18.38
C MET A 5 -38.18 -61.84 -16.87
N LYS A 6 -37.07 -61.86 -16.13
CA LYS A 6 -36.98 -61.63 -14.69
C LYS A 6 -37.54 -60.26 -14.33
N SER A 7 -38.43 -60.23 -13.33
CA SER A 7 -38.72 -59.06 -12.52
C SER A 7 -37.51 -58.71 -11.67
N SER A 8 -36.89 -57.55 -11.90
CA SER A 8 -36.06 -56.89 -10.89
C SER A 8 -36.96 -55.95 -10.10
N GLU A 9 -37.29 -56.34 -8.87
CA GLU A 9 -37.82 -55.43 -7.85
C GLU A 9 -36.73 -54.38 -7.55
N GLU A 10 -36.87 -53.18 -8.11
CA GLU A 10 -36.23 -52.00 -7.55
C GLU A 10 -37.02 -51.59 -6.30
N GLU A 11 -36.47 -51.87 -5.11
CA GLU A 11 -36.89 -51.26 -3.86
C GLU A 11 -36.87 -49.74 -4.03
N THR A 12 -38.06 -49.14 -4.16
CA THR A 12 -38.23 -47.69 -4.21
C THR A 12 -37.87 -47.11 -2.85
N LYS A 13 -36.67 -46.53 -2.73
CA LYS A 13 -36.28 -45.74 -1.54
C LYS A 13 -37.39 -44.72 -1.24
N PRO A 14 -37.80 -44.54 0.04
CA PRO A 14 -38.82 -43.57 0.38
C PRO A 14 -38.38 -42.16 -0.02
N LEU A 15 -39.28 -41.39 -0.64
CA LEU A 15 -39.02 -40.00 -1.03
C LEU A 15 -38.63 -39.17 0.19
N GLN A 16 -37.44 -38.58 0.14
CA GLN A 16 -36.89 -37.72 1.18
C GLN A 16 -36.87 -36.26 0.73
N PHE A 17 -37.34 -35.38 1.60
CA PHE A 17 -37.55 -33.96 1.32
C PHE A 17 -36.68 -33.06 2.18
N LEU A 18 -36.28 -31.92 1.62
CA LEU A 18 -35.66 -30.79 2.32
C LEU A 18 -36.65 -29.63 2.30
N THR A 19 -37.13 -29.19 3.46
CA THR A 19 -38.17 -28.18 3.60
C THR A 19 -37.61 -26.87 4.15
N PHE A 20 -38.13 -25.73 3.70
CA PHE A 20 -37.79 -24.42 4.26
C PHE A 20 -38.95 -23.42 4.09
N ASN A 21 -38.88 -22.29 4.80
CA ASN A 21 -39.84 -21.20 4.65
C ASN A 21 -39.24 -20.11 3.74
N PHE A 22 -39.94 -19.75 2.67
CA PHE A 22 -39.48 -18.75 1.72
C PHE A 22 -39.57 -17.32 2.30
N GLY A 23 -38.51 -16.53 2.18
CA GLY A 23 -38.42 -15.20 2.78
C GLY A 23 -39.19 -14.10 2.04
N VAL A 24 -40.50 -13.96 2.26
CA VAL A 24 -41.40 -13.04 1.50
C VAL A 24 -41.00 -11.55 1.55
N GLY A 25 -40.30 -11.09 2.60
CA GLY A 25 -39.94 -9.68 2.80
C GLY A 25 -38.66 -9.17 2.12
N ALA A 26 -37.95 -10.02 1.37
CA ALA A 26 -36.65 -9.67 0.77
C ALA A 26 -36.76 -9.23 -0.70
N ARG A 27 -35.62 -8.89 -1.31
CA ARG A 27 -35.51 -8.51 -2.73
C ARG A 27 -34.88 -9.65 -3.55
N LEU A 28 -35.10 -9.63 -4.86
CA LEU A 28 -34.64 -10.62 -5.86
C LEU A 28 -33.34 -11.36 -5.50
N ALA A 29 -32.23 -10.63 -5.31
CA ALA A 29 -30.92 -11.25 -5.05
C ALA A 29 -30.84 -12.10 -3.77
N ASN A 30 -31.58 -11.75 -2.72
CA ASN A 30 -31.67 -12.55 -1.50
C ASN A 30 -32.47 -13.83 -1.74
N HIS A 31 -33.53 -13.77 -2.55
CA HIS A 31 -34.31 -14.95 -2.95
C HIS A 31 -33.49 -15.89 -3.83
N VAL A 32 -32.71 -15.35 -4.78
CA VAL A 32 -31.80 -16.17 -5.60
C VAL A 32 -30.75 -16.84 -4.70
N PHE A 33 -30.20 -16.14 -3.71
CA PHE A 33 -29.29 -16.74 -2.72
C PHE A 33 -29.94 -17.87 -1.92
N GLU A 34 -31.16 -17.66 -1.45
CA GLU A 34 -31.92 -18.65 -0.69
C GLU A 34 -32.16 -19.91 -1.54
N LEU A 35 -32.71 -19.75 -2.75
CA LEU A 35 -32.99 -20.86 -3.65
C LEU A 35 -31.72 -21.52 -4.20
N ALA A 36 -30.64 -20.80 -4.47
CA ALA A 36 -29.39 -21.43 -4.93
C ALA A 36 -28.76 -22.27 -3.81
N SER A 37 -28.77 -21.76 -2.58
CA SER A 37 -28.17 -22.44 -1.42
C SER A 37 -28.96 -23.66 -1.01
N VAL A 38 -30.30 -23.56 -0.95
CA VAL A 38 -31.15 -24.72 -0.66
C VAL A 38 -31.03 -25.78 -1.77
N TYR A 39 -30.86 -25.37 -3.03
CA TYR A 39 -30.64 -26.31 -4.13
C TYR A 39 -29.34 -27.08 -3.94
N GLY A 40 -28.24 -26.37 -3.64
CA GLY A 40 -26.95 -26.99 -3.36
C GLY A 40 -27.00 -27.97 -2.16
N ILE A 41 -27.66 -27.57 -1.07
CA ILE A 41 -27.87 -28.44 0.10
C ILE A 41 -28.69 -29.68 -0.28
N ALA A 42 -29.80 -29.49 -1.03
CA ALA A 42 -30.67 -30.58 -1.46
C ALA A 42 -29.93 -31.59 -2.35
N ARG A 43 -29.11 -31.10 -3.29
CA ARG A 43 -28.29 -31.93 -4.17
C ARG A 43 -27.23 -32.70 -3.39
N GLU A 44 -26.59 -32.07 -2.41
CA GLU A 44 -25.57 -32.72 -1.57
C GLU A 44 -26.19 -33.80 -0.65
N LEU A 45 -27.40 -33.57 -0.14
CA LEU A 45 -28.12 -34.53 0.70
C LEU A 45 -28.96 -35.56 -0.10
N GLN A 46 -28.99 -35.45 -1.43
CA GLN A 46 -29.82 -36.28 -2.34
C GLN A 46 -31.32 -36.23 -2.00
N ARG A 47 -31.85 -35.03 -1.71
CA ARG A 47 -33.25 -34.80 -1.32
C ARG A 47 -33.95 -33.89 -2.32
N THR A 48 -35.28 -34.00 -2.39
CA THR A 48 -36.10 -33.08 -3.20
C THR A 48 -36.41 -31.82 -2.38
N PRO A 49 -36.07 -30.61 -2.85
CA PRO A 49 -36.34 -29.40 -2.11
C PRO A 49 -37.82 -28.98 -2.26
N ILE A 50 -38.43 -28.63 -1.13
CA ILE A 50 -39.82 -28.19 -1.01
C ILE A 50 -39.85 -26.90 -0.21
N PHE A 51 -40.64 -25.92 -0.65
CA PHE A 51 -41.01 -24.81 0.24
C PHE A 51 -42.51 -24.71 0.39
N TYR A 52 -42.89 -24.29 1.60
CA TYR A 52 -44.28 -24.11 1.99
C TYR A 52 -44.67 -22.65 1.91
N ILE A 53 -45.82 -22.38 1.29
CA ILE A 53 -46.38 -21.04 1.20
C ILE A 53 -47.31 -20.83 2.40
N VAL A 54 -46.93 -19.87 3.26
CA VAL A 54 -47.72 -19.47 4.44
C VAL A 54 -48.48 -18.15 4.21
N GLU A 55 -48.00 -17.28 3.31
CA GLU A 55 -48.56 -15.94 3.05
C GLU A 55 -48.88 -15.69 1.56
N ARG A 56 -49.85 -14.81 1.26
CA ARG A 56 -50.39 -14.57 -0.10
C ARG A 56 -49.50 -13.76 -1.06
N ASN A 57 -48.40 -13.15 -0.60
CA ASN A 57 -47.63 -12.15 -1.38
C ASN A 57 -46.32 -12.68 -2.00
N TYR A 58 -46.18 -14.00 -2.15
CA TYR A 58 -44.94 -14.63 -2.65
C TYR A 58 -44.83 -14.67 -4.19
N GLU A 59 -45.97 -14.57 -4.91
CA GLU A 59 -46.06 -14.80 -6.36
C GLU A 59 -45.20 -13.80 -7.14
N ASP A 60 -45.24 -12.51 -6.79
CA ASP A 60 -44.46 -11.48 -7.48
C ASP A 60 -42.94 -11.67 -7.30
N GLN A 61 -42.51 -12.11 -6.11
CA GLN A 61 -41.10 -12.35 -5.81
C GLN A 61 -40.59 -13.59 -6.55
N LEU A 62 -41.38 -14.67 -6.51
CA LEU A 62 -41.04 -15.90 -7.22
C LEU A 62 -41.01 -15.67 -8.74
N LYS A 63 -41.94 -14.87 -9.26
CA LYS A 63 -41.97 -14.48 -10.68
C LYS A 63 -40.71 -13.72 -11.08
N GLN A 64 -40.21 -12.78 -10.28
CA GLN A 64 -38.93 -12.10 -10.58
C GLN A 64 -37.75 -13.09 -10.61
N VAL A 65 -37.73 -14.07 -9.70
CA VAL A 65 -36.71 -15.12 -9.72
C VAL A 65 -36.88 -16.04 -10.93
N GLU A 66 -38.10 -16.38 -11.31
CA GLU A 66 -38.40 -17.19 -12.50
C GLU A 66 -38.02 -16.46 -13.80
N GLU A 67 -38.20 -15.14 -13.86
CA GLU A 67 -37.77 -14.34 -15.01
C GLU A 67 -36.24 -14.27 -15.14
N ALA A 68 -35.49 -14.29 -14.02
CA ALA A 68 -34.02 -14.25 -14.03
C ALA A 68 -33.37 -15.64 -14.09
N PHE A 69 -33.91 -16.62 -13.36
CA PHE A 69 -33.42 -17.98 -13.17
C PHE A 69 -34.56 -19.02 -13.30
N PRO A 70 -35.18 -19.16 -14.48
CA PRO A 70 -36.30 -20.08 -14.68
C PRO A 70 -35.94 -21.52 -14.34
N GLY A 71 -34.71 -21.93 -14.65
CA GLY A 71 -34.22 -23.27 -14.36
C GLY A 71 -34.11 -23.58 -12.87
N LEU A 72 -33.86 -22.57 -12.04
CA LEU A 72 -33.69 -22.74 -10.59
C LEU A 72 -35.04 -23.00 -9.92
N VAL A 73 -36.07 -22.22 -10.26
CA VAL A 73 -37.42 -22.37 -9.71
C VAL A 73 -38.01 -23.74 -10.07
N SER A 74 -37.73 -24.25 -11.28
CA SER A 74 -38.21 -25.56 -11.75
C SER A 74 -37.74 -26.76 -10.92
N GLN A 75 -36.70 -26.59 -10.08
CA GLN A 75 -36.17 -27.66 -9.23
C GLN A 75 -36.97 -27.86 -7.92
N TYR A 76 -37.89 -26.94 -7.61
CA TYR A 76 -38.61 -26.91 -6.34
C TYR A 76 -40.03 -27.45 -6.48
N LYS A 77 -40.45 -28.24 -5.48
CA LYS A 77 -41.88 -28.55 -5.30
C LYS A 77 -42.50 -27.47 -4.41
N ILE A 78 -43.60 -26.90 -4.87
CA ILE A 78 -44.31 -25.84 -4.17
C ILE A 78 -45.55 -26.46 -3.51
N GLU A 79 -45.67 -26.30 -2.19
CA GLU A 79 -46.80 -26.82 -1.41
C GLU A 79 -47.49 -25.69 -0.64
N THR A 80 -48.82 -25.78 -0.52
CA THR A 80 -49.60 -24.82 0.28
C THR A 80 -49.88 -25.40 1.67
N GLY A 81 -49.61 -24.65 2.74
CA GLY A 81 -49.84 -25.09 4.12
C GLY A 81 -48.64 -24.93 5.03
N LEU A 82 -48.67 -25.62 6.18
CA LEU A 82 -47.60 -25.58 7.18
C LEU A 82 -46.63 -26.75 6.99
N VAL A 83 -45.37 -26.54 7.39
CA VAL A 83 -44.35 -27.59 7.43
C VAL A 83 -44.85 -28.74 8.33
N PRO A 84 -44.69 -30.02 7.91
CA PRO A 84 -45.12 -31.17 8.70
C PRO A 84 -44.52 -31.18 10.11
N ASN A 85 -45.34 -31.50 11.11
CA ASN A 85 -44.93 -31.51 12.53
C ASN A 85 -43.87 -32.58 12.85
N ASP A 86 -43.72 -33.60 12.00
CA ASP A 86 -42.72 -34.67 12.10
C ASP A 86 -41.37 -34.30 11.45
N ALA A 87 -41.22 -33.07 10.94
CA ALA A 87 -39.98 -32.63 10.30
C ALA A 87 -38.86 -32.40 11.34
N GLU A 88 -37.70 -33.01 11.08
CA GLU A 88 -36.51 -32.82 11.90
C GLU A 88 -35.81 -31.50 11.54
N LYS A 89 -35.54 -30.66 12.54
CA LYS A 89 -34.99 -29.32 12.33
C LYS A 89 -33.48 -29.34 12.09
N MET A 90 -33.05 -28.53 11.13
CA MET A 90 -31.66 -28.21 10.81
C MET A 90 -31.39 -26.76 11.22
N ASP A 91 -30.75 -26.59 12.37
CA ASP A 91 -30.42 -25.29 12.97
C ASP A 91 -29.22 -24.61 12.28
N ILE A 92 -29.34 -24.30 10.99
CA ILE A 92 -28.31 -23.58 10.23
C ILE A 92 -28.83 -22.24 9.72
N GLY A 93 -27.92 -21.29 9.46
CA GLY A 93 -28.28 -19.99 8.85
C GLY A 93 -28.91 -18.97 9.82
N ARG A 94 -28.51 -18.96 11.09
CA ARG A 94 -28.94 -17.95 12.09
C ARG A 94 -28.22 -16.61 11.95
N ASN A 95 -26.97 -16.63 11.51
CA ASN A 95 -26.18 -15.44 11.18
C ASN A 95 -26.14 -15.26 9.67
N CYS A 96 -26.15 -14.03 9.17
CA CYS A 96 -25.94 -13.82 7.74
C CYS A 96 -24.55 -14.28 7.35
N CYS A 97 -24.47 -14.86 6.16
CA CYS A 97 -23.23 -14.89 5.41
C CYS A 97 -22.13 -15.73 6.08
N GLN A 98 -22.53 -16.89 6.63
CA GLN A 98 -21.67 -17.91 7.22
C GLN A 98 -22.02 -19.29 6.66
N TYR A 99 -21.00 -20.09 6.38
CA TYR A 99 -21.16 -21.47 5.95
C TYR A 99 -21.23 -22.39 7.16
N TYR A 100 -22.19 -23.31 7.14
CA TYR A 100 -22.35 -24.37 8.12
C TYR A 100 -22.16 -25.71 7.41
N ASP A 101 -21.30 -26.57 7.95
CA ASP A 101 -21.09 -27.90 7.40
C ASP A 101 -22.36 -28.74 7.58
N ILE A 102 -22.87 -29.28 6.48
CA ILE A 102 -24.08 -30.11 6.43
C ILE A 102 -23.77 -31.61 6.45
N GLY A 103 -22.51 -32.00 6.63
CA GLY A 103 -22.05 -33.39 6.62
C GLY A 103 -22.76 -34.28 7.63
N GLU A 104 -23.14 -33.75 8.81
CA GLU A 104 -23.85 -34.49 9.86
C GLU A 104 -25.27 -34.92 9.48
N PHE A 105 -25.85 -34.32 8.43
CA PHE A 105 -27.18 -34.66 7.92
C PHE A 105 -27.15 -35.67 6.77
N ARG A 106 -25.95 -36.05 6.28
CA ARG A 106 -25.81 -37.09 5.25
C ARG A 106 -26.22 -38.45 5.79
N GLY A 107 -27.08 -39.15 5.05
CA GLY A 107 -27.52 -40.50 5.42
C GLY A 107 -28.62 -40.56 6.48
N LYS A 108 -29.17 -39.43 6.94
CA LYS A 108 -30.37 -39.44 7.80
C LYS A 108 -31.56 -40.04 7.04
N SER A 109 -32.28 -40.96 7.70
CA SER A 109 -33.45 -41.65 7.13
C SER A 109 -34.76 -40.86 7.24
N THR A 110 -34.77 -39.72 7.94
CA THR A 110 -35.96 -38.89 8.18
C THR A 110 -36.58 -38.39 6.88
N ARG A 111 -37.92 -38.41 6.80
CA ARG A 111 -38.66 -38.05 5.58
C ARG A 111 -38.57 -36.56 5.26
N HIS A 112 -38.67 -35.69 6.26
CA HIS A 112 -38.59 -34.24 6.11
C HIS A 112 -37.47 -33.68 6.99
N LEU A 113 -36.49 -33.03 6.37
CA LEU A 113 -35.49 -32.19 7.07
C LEU A 113 -35.86 -30.72 6.86
N HIS A 114 -36.02 -29.95 7.92
CA HIS A 114 -36.47 -28.57 7.85
C HIS A 114 -35.36 -27.57 8.19
N LEU A 115 -35.02 -26.70 7.25
CA LEU A 115 -34.06 -25.61 7.46
C LEU A 115 -34.73 -24.44 8.20
N THR A 116 -34.14 -24.03 9.33
CA THR A 116 -34.75 -23.01 10.21
C THR A 116 -34.23 -21.58 10.01
N GLY A 117 -33.15 -21.40 9.26
CA GLY A 117 -32.53 -20.09 8.99
C GLY A 117 -33.22 -19.30 7.88
N GLN A 118 -32.56 -18.24 7.42
CA GLN A 118 -33.02 -17.41 6.30
C GLN A 118 -31.85 -17.10 5.35
N PHE A 119 -32.14 -16.99 4.04
CA PHE A 119 -31.25 -16.58 2.94
C PHE A 119 -30.02 -17.44 2.66
N TYR A 120 -29.40 -18.04 3.68
CA TYR A 120 -28.27 -18.97 3.56
C TYR A 120 -27.13 -18.42 2.67
N GLN A 121 -26.80 -17.13 2.81
CA GLN A 121 -25.93 -16.35 1.91
C GLN A 121 -24.46 -16.79 1.89
N SER A 122 -24.18 -18.02 1.49
CA SER A 122 -22.82 -18.55 1.29
C SER A 122 -22.75 -19.33 -0.02
N PHE A 123 -21.82 -18.93 -0.88
CA PHE A 123 -21.60 -19.59 -2.16
C PHE A 123 -21.15 -21.04 -2.01
N LYS A 124 -20.51 -21.38 -0.88
CA LYS A 124 -20.01 -22.73 -0.59
C LYS A 124 -21.09 -23.81 -0.64
N TYR A 125 -22.37 -23.46 -0.43
CA TYR A 125 -23.47 -24.42 -0.56
C TYR A 125 -23.69 -24.88 -2.01
N PHE A 126 -23.42 -24.04 -3.01
CA PHE A 126 -23.74 -24.31 -4.41
C PHE A 126 -22.56 -24.20 -5.37
N GLU A 127 -21.36 -23.87 -4.90
CA GLU A 127 -20.15 -23.74 -5.73
C GLU A 127 -19.84 -25.03 -6.53
N LYS A 128 -20.06 -26.21 -5.93
CA LYS A 128 -19.88 -27.51 -6.61
C LYS A 128 -20.80 -27.67 -7.82
N TYR A 129 -21.93 -26.96 -7.84
CA TYR A 129 -22.97 -27.01 -8.87
C TYR A 129 -23.02 -25.70 -9.67
N LYS A 130 -21.92 -24.92 -9.68
CA LYS A 130 -21.86 -23.61 -10.32
C LYS A 130 -22.32 -23.63 -11.77
N ASP A 131 -21.89 -24.60 -12.57
CA ASP A 131 -22.28 -24.71 -13.98
C ASP A 131 -23.79 -24.94 -14.14
N GLU A 132 -24.42 -25.70 -13.25
CA GLU A 132 -25.88 -25.90 -13.23
C GLU A 132 -26.59 -24.56 -12.93
N ILE A 133 -26.13 -23.84 -11.90
CA ILE A 133 -26.68 -22.52 -11.52
C ILE A 133 -26.53 -21.51 -12.66
N LEU A 134 -25.38 -21.49 -13.35
CA LEU A 134 -25.15 -20.59 -14.49
C LEU A 134 -26.03 -20.92 -15.69
N ASN A 135 -26.40 -22.20 -15.88
CA ASN A 135 -27.31 -22.65 -16.93
C ASN A 135 -28.78 -22.39 -16.60
N PHE A 136 -29.11 -22.15 -15.33
CA PHE A 136 -30.47 -21.79 -14.92
C PHE A 136 -30.82 -20.33 -15.21
N VAL A 137 -29.83 -19.47 -15.46
CA VAL A 137 -30.04 -18.07 -15.87
C VAL A 137 -30.82 -18.03 -17.19
N ALA A 138 -31.80 -17.14 -17.29
CA ALA A 138 -32.58 -16.95 -18.51
C ALA A 138 -31.67 -16.62 -19.71
N GLY A 139 -32.04 -17.12 -20.90
CA GLY A 139 -31.26 -16.95 -22.13
C GLY A 139 -31.01 -15.48 -22.52
N PRO A 140 -30.06 -15.22 -23.43
CA PRO A 140 -29.66 -13.87 -23.80
C PRO A 140 -30.83 -13.09 -24.42
N LYS A 141 -31.19 -11.95 -23.81
CA LYS A 141 -32.15 -10.99 -24.37
C LYS A 141 -31.42 -9.97 -25.25
N GLN A 142 -32.10 -9.43 -26.27
CA GLN A 142 -31.58 -8.28 -27.03
C GLN A 142 -31.75 -7.00 -26.21
N PHE A 143 -30.68 -6.55 -25.57
CA PHE A 143 -30.64 -5.27 -24.86
C PHE A 143 -30.41 -4.14 -25.86
N LYS A 144 -31.48 -3.63 -26.48
CA LYS A 144 -31.40 -2.59 -27.54
C LYS A 144 -30.75 -1.27 -27.10
N THR A 145 -30.61 -1.06 -25.80
CA THR A 145 -30.25 0.22 -25.18
C THR A 145 -28.90 0.20 -24.46
N LEU A 146 -28.23 -0.95 -24.36
CA LEU A 146 -26.90 -1.13 -23.76
C LEU A 146 -25.94 -1.75 -24.77
N PRO A 147 -24.63 -1.47 -24.68
CA PRO A 147 -23.64 -2.12 -25.55
C PRO A 147 -23.62 -3.63 -25.31
N MET A 148 -23.20 -4.42 -26.30
CA MET A 148 -23.00 -5.87 -26.13
C MET A 148 -21.52 -6.19 -26.26
N SER A 149 -21.05 -7.13 -25.43
CA SER A 149 -19.64 -7.51 -25.43
C SER A 149 -19.33 -8.41 -26.62
N SER A 150 -18.20 -8.14 -27.28
CA SER A 150 -17.76 -8.76 -28.53
C SER A 150 -16.24 -8.90 -28.54
N SER A 151 -15.66 -9.36 -29.65
CA SER A 151 -14.20 -9.41 -29.80
C SER A 151 -13.54 -8.04 -29.93
N SER A 152 -14.28 -7.02 -30.38
CA SER A 152 -13.75 -5.66 -30.64
C SER A 152 -13.91 -4.69 -29.46
N ASN A 153 -14.74 -5.03 -28.47
CA ASN A 153 -14.98 -4.19 -27.29
C ASN A 153 -14.88 -5.01 -26.00
N PHE A 154 -14.68 -4.31 -24.89
CA PHE A 154 -14.57 -4.88 -23.55
C PHE A 154 -15.53 -4.13 -22.64
N ILE A 155 -16.43 -4.85 -21.95
CA ILE A 155 -17.44 -4.23 -21.09
C ILE A 155 -17.08 -4.44 -19.62
N SER A 156 -16.77 -3.35 -18.92
CA SER A 156 -16.61 -3.30 -17.48
C SER A 156 -17.90 -2.84 -16.82
N CYS A 157 -18.46 -3.67 -15.96
CA CYS A 157 -19.67 -3.35 -15.23
C CYS A 157 -19.35 -2.83 -13.83
N ILE A 158 -20.15 -1.89 -13.33
CA ILE A 158 -19.99 -1.32 -12.00
C ILE A 158 -21.32 -1.42 -11.28
N HIS A 159 -21.33 -2.14 -10.16
CA HIS A 159 -22.47 -2.16 -9.28
C HIS A 159 -22.37 -1.03 -8.24
N VAL A 160 -23.37 -0.16 -8.25
CA VAL A 160 -23.56 0.97 -7.34
C VAL A 160 -24.87 0.76 -6.56
N ARG A 161 -24.87 1.04 -5.26
CA ARG A 161 -26.05 0.87 -4.40
C ARG A 161 -26.21 2.02 -3.43
N ARG A 162 -27.39 2.64 -3.36
CA ARG A 162 -27.68 3.73 -2.42
C ARG A 162 -29.07 3.69 -1.80
N ALA A 163 -30.13 3.34 -2.54
CA ALA A 163 -31.50 3.65 -2.12
C ALA A 163 -31.97 2.86 -0.88
N ASP A 164 -31.68 1.56 -0.78
CA ASP A 164 -32.01 0.73 0.39
C ASP A 164 -30.92 0.68 1.49
N PHE A 165 -29.79 1.37 1.27
CA PHE A 165 -28.63 1.40 2.19
C PHE A 165 -28.58 2.69 3.02
N VAL A 166 -29.70 3.44 3.09
CA VAL A 166 -29.87 4.65 3.92
C VAL A 166 -30.25 4.29 5.37
N ASP A 167 -30.23 3.00 5.72
CA ASP A 167 -30.69 2.46 7.01
C ASP A 167 -29.67 2.56 8.16
N ASN A 168 -28.51 3.19 7.91
CA ASN A 168 -27.34 3.25 8.81
C ASN A 168 -26.77 1.87 9.22
N LYS A 169 -27.26 0.77 8.64
CA LYS A 169 -26.74 -0.59 8.89
C LYS A 169 -25.81 -1.03 7.78
N HIS A 170 -26.12 -0.69 6.54
CA HIS A 170 -25.30 -1.09 5.39
C HIS A 170 -24.55 0.12 4.83
N GLN A 171 -23.28 -0.05 4.44
CA GLN A 171 -22.51 1.03 3.84
C GLN A 171 -22.89 1.21 2.36
N ALA A 172 -23.55 2.32 2.04
CA ALA A 172 -23.81 2.71 0.65
C ALA A 172 -22.51 2.99 -0.12
N THR A 173 -22.58 2.90 -1.45
CA THR A 173 -21.46 3.18 -2.35
C THR A 173 -20.86 4.57 -2.13
N ASP A 174 -19.53 4.64 -2.04
CA ASP A 174 -18.78 5.90 -1.98
C ASP A 174 -18.40 6.40 -3.39
N LEU A 175 -18.66 7.68 -3.66
CA LEU A 175 -18.54 8.29 -4.98
C LEU A 175 -17.07 8.43 -5.42
N GLU A 176 -16.19 8.85 -4.50
CA GLU A 176 -14.78 9.10 -4.80
C GLU A 176 -14.01 7.79 -4.98
N PHE A 177 -14.24 6.84 -4.08
CA PHE A 177 -13.74 5.47 -4.18
C PHE A 177 -14.15 4.82 -5.51
N THR A 178 -15.43 4.89 -5.87
CA THR A 178 -15.95 4.23 -7.09
C THR A 178 -15.26 4.73 -8.35
N ARG A 179 -15.07 6.05 -8.49
CA ARG A 179 -14.37 6.64 -9.63
C ARG A 179 -12.91 6.22 -9.68
N ASN A 180 -12.22 6.21 -8.54
CA ASN A 180 -10.81 5.85 -8.46
C ASN A 180 -10.58 4.36 -8.74
N ALA A 181 -11.43 3.49 -8.18
CA ALA A 181 -11.41 2.05 -8.43
C ALA A 181 -11.72 1.73 -9.90
N TRP A 182 -12.71 2.39 -10.50
CA TRP A 182 -13.02 2.24 -11.93
C TRP A 182 -11.84 2.63 -12.83
N LYS A 183 -11.20 3.78 -12.59
CA LYS A 183 -10.00 4.20 -13.35
C LYS A 183 -8.87 3.18 -13.24
N LYS A 184 -8.67 2.63 -12.04
CA LYS A 184 -7.66 1.60 -11.81
C LYS A 184 -7.95 0.32 -12.60
N ILE A 185 -9.19 -0.16 -12.56
CA ILE A 185 -9.60 -1.37 -13.31
C ILE A 185 -9.51 -1.13 -14.81
N GLN A 186 -9.90 0.04 -15.28
CA GLN A 186 -9.75 0.43 -16.67
C GLN A 186 -8.28 0.34 -17.09
N HIS A 187 -7.36 0.86 -16.29
CA HIS A 187 -5.92 0.74 -16.56
C HIS A 187 -5.42 -0.71 -16.52
N ASP A 188 -5.83 -1.49 -15.51
CA ASP A 188 -5.33 -2.86 -15.29
C ASP A 188 -5.85 -3.86 -16.35
N VAL A 189 -6.99 -3.57 -17.00
CA VAL A 189 -7.67 -4.50 -17.93
C VAL A 189 -7.61 -4.02 -19.39
N PHE A 190 -7.20 -2.78 -19.66
CA PHE A 190 -7.09 -2.26 -21.02
C PHE A 190 -5.97 -2.96 -21.80
N ALA A 191 -6.34 -3.98 -22.58
CA ALA A 191 -5.48 -4.58 -23.59
C ALA A 191 -5.51 -3.74 -24.87
N GLU A 192 -4.34 -3.45 -25.44
CA GLU A 192 -4.21 -2.67 -26.68
C GLU A 192 -5.09 -3.25 -27.81
N GLY A 193 -5.99 -2.41 -28.36
CA GLY A 193 -6.78 -2.74 -29.56
C GLY A 193 -8.28 -3.03 -29.36
N ARG A 194 -8.82 -3.03 -28.13
CA ARG A 194 -10.27 -3.13 -27.88
C ARG A 194 -10.87 -1.83 -27.33
N GLU A 195 -12.09 -1.50 -27.73
CA GLU A 195 -12.84 -0.36 -27.18
C GLU A 195 -13.33 -0.66 -25.76
N TYR A 196 -12.97 0.17 -24.77
CA TYR A 196 -13.34 -0.03 -23.37
C TYR A 196 -14.62 0.69 -23.02
N LEU A 197 -15.64 -0.09 -22.67
CA LEU A 197 -17.01 0.35 -22.43
C LEU A 197 -17.38 0.10 -20.96
N THR A 198 -18.07 1.04 -20.33
CA THR A 198 -18.45 0.96 -18.91
C THR A 198 -19.96 0.95 -18.76
N VAL A 199 -20.51 -0.03 -18.04
CA VAL A 199 -21.95 -0.09 -17.72
C VAL A 199 -22.16 0.01 -16.22
N VAL A 200 -22.86 1.03 -15.78
CA VAL A 200 -23.19 1.29 -14.38
C VAL A 200 -24.58 0.73 -14.10
N MET A 201 -24.68 -0.11 -13.08
CA MET A 201 -25.93 -0.73 -12.63
C MET A 201 -26.16 -0.37 -11.18
N GLY A 202 -27.33 0.18 -10.87
CA GLY A 202 -27.70 0.52 -9.51
C GLY A 202 -29.19 0.74 -9.34
N ASP A 203 -29.55 1.30 -8.17
CA ASP A 203 -30.92 1.50 -7.74
C ASP A 203 -31.32 2.98 -7.63
N ASP A 204 -30.41 3.91 -7.95
CA ASP A 204 -30.63 5.36 -7.87
C ASP A 204 -29.93 6.06 -9.04
N GLN A 205 -30.69 6.28 -10.11
CA GLN A 205 -30.23 6.96 -11.32
C GLN A 205 -29.68 8.36 -11.06
N LYS A 206 -30.19 9.09 -10.05
CA LYS A 206 -29.66 10.42 -9.72
C LYS A 206 -28.26 10.29 -9.14
N PHE A 207 -28.03 9.29 -8.31
CA PHE A 207 -26.72 9.03 -7.74
C PHE A 207 -25.75 8.45 -8.78
N GLU A 208 -26.19 7.53 -9.64
CA GLU A 208 -25.38 7.00 -10.73
C GLU A 208 -24.88 8.11 -11.65
N ASN A 209 -25.75 9.07 -11.98
CA ASN A 209 -25.39 10.26 -12.74
C ASN A 209 -24.44 11.20 -11.95
N GLN A 210 -24.50 11.21 -10.61
CA GLN A 210 -23.48 11.90 -9.81
C GLN A 210 -22.14 11.17 -9.87
N VAL A 211 -22.12 9.83 -9.85
CA VAL A 211 -20.88 9.06 -9.96
C VAL A 211 -20.26 9.25 -11.34
N PHE A 212 -21.06 9.23 -12.41
CA PHE A 212 -20.60 9.44 -13.79
C PHE A 212 -21.46 10.49 -14.52
N PRO A 213 -21.12 11.79 -14.41
CA PRO A 213 -21.93 12.88 -14.98
C PRO A 213 -21.96 12.89 -16.52
N ASP A 214 -20.99 12.26 -17.17
CA ASP A 214 -20.93 12.10 -18.63
C ASP A 214 -21.60 10.79 -19.11
N GLY A 215 -22.23 10.03 -18.21
CA GLY A 215 -22.87 8.75 -18.51
C GLY A 215 -24.18 8.88 -19.27
N HIS A 216 -24.37 8.07 -20.31
CA HIS A 216 -25.63 8.03 -21.07
C HIS A 216 -26.65 7.12 -20.39
N ILE A 217 -27.79 7.67 -19.99
CA ILE A 217 -28.89 6.90 -19.39
C ILE A 217 -29.64 6.13 -20.47
N SER A 218 -29.66 4.81 -20.34
CA SER A 218 -30.17 3.84 -21.32
C SER A 218 -31.70 3.94 -21.58
N ASN A 219 -32.47 4.61 -20.72
CA ASN A 219 -33.94 4.70 -20.82
C ASN A 219 -34.48 5.77 -21.78
N SER A 220 -33.62 6.59 -22.38
CA SER A 220 -34.05 7.62 -23.31
C SER A 220 -34.28 7.00 -24.70
N THR A 221 -35.41 7.29 -25.35
CA THR A 221 -35.74 6.90 -26.74
C THR A 221 -34.79 7.51 -27.79
N LYS A 222 -33.73 8.21 -27.38
CA LYS A 222 -32.72 8.81 -28.24
C LYS A 222 -31.56 7.83 -28.41
N SER A 223 -31.11 7.67 -29.65
CA SER A 223 -29.87 6.96 -29.98
C SER A 223 -28.69 7.59 -29.24
N ALA A 224 -27.85 6.76 -28.62
CA ALA A 224 -26.66 7.23 -27.92
C ALA A 224 -25.70 7.97 -28.89
N PRO A 225 -25.00 9.03 -28.45
CA PRO A 225 -23.95 9.68 -29.22
C PRO A 225 -22.83 8.70 -29.62
N LEU A 226 -22.22 8.92 -30.79
CA LEU A 226 -21.18 8.06 -31.38
C LEU A 226 -19.92 7.85 -30.50
N ASN A 227 -19.68 8.69 -29.49
CA ASN A 227 -18.50 8.62 -28.60
C ASN A 227 -18.87 8.23 -27.14
N THR A 228 -20.00 7.55 -26.95
CA THR A 228 -20.44 7.16 -25.60
C THR A 228 -19.61 5.98 -25.10
N THR A 229 -18.90 6.15 -23.98
CA THR A 229 -18.09 5.09 -23.35
C THR A 229 -18.65 4.62 -22.01
N ILE A 230 -19.60 5.37 -21.43
CA ILE A 230 -20.23 5.07 -20.14
C ILE A 230 -21.75 5.05 -20.32
N TRP A 231 -22.38 3.94 -19.95
CA TRP A 231 -23.82 3.76 -19.94
C TRP A 231 -24.31 3.56 -18.52
N ILE A 232 -25.43 4.21 -18.19
CA ILE A 232 -26.16 3.99 -16.95
C ILE A 232 -27.36 3.12 -17.29
N SER A 233 -27.44 1.93 -16.69
CA SER A 233 -28.55 1.01 -16.89
C SER A 233 -29.83 1.62 -16.33
N GLY A 234 -30.90 1.56 -17.11
CA GLY A 234 -32.24 1.83 -16.61
C GLY A 234 -33.17 0.63 -16.77
N ASN A 235 -32.58 -0.55 -16.95
CA ASN A 235 -33.28 -1.81 -17.05
C ASN A 235 -33.87 -2.24 -15.70
N SER A 236 -34.68 -3.29 -15.72
CA SER A 236 -35.11 -3.95 -14.50
C SER A 236 -33.93 -4.68 -13.81
N PRO A 237 -33.96 -4.90 -12.48
CA PRO A 237 -32.94 -5.69 -11.79
C PRO A 237 -32.76 -7.11 -12.36
N THR A 238 -33.84 -7.72 -12.84
CA THR A 238 -33.84 -9.01 -13.53
C THR A 238 -33.02 -8.95 -14.82
N ASP A 239 -33.24 -7.91 -15.63
CA ASP A 239 -32.55 -7.73 -16.89
C ASP A 239 -31.07 -7.38 -16.71
N ASP A 240 -30.70 -6.66 -15.65
CA ASP A 240 -29.29 -6.40 -15.31
C ASP A 240 -28.52 -7.67 -14.93
N LEU A 241 -29.16 -8.62 -14.22
CA LEU A 241 -28.57 -9.94 -13.94
C LEU A 241 -28.31 -10.73 -15.23
N ILE A 242 -29.31 -10.78 -16.12
CA ILE A 242 -29.18 -11.45 -17.42
C ILE A 242 -28.10 -10.76 -18.26
N TYR A 243 -28.08 -9.43 -18.27
CA TYR A 243 -27.05 -8.67 -18.99
C TYR A 243 -25.66 -9.00 -18.47
N SER A 244 -25.46 -9.06 -17.15
CA SER A 244 -24.15 -9.39 -16.57
C SER A 244 -23.63 -10.74 -17.02
N ARG A 245 -24.51 -11.75 -17.08
CA ARG A 245 -24.17 -13.11 -17.49
C ARG A 245 -23.57 -13.20 -18.90
N TYR A 246 -24.02 -12.35 -19.81
CA TYR A 246 -23.66 -12.42 -21.22
C TYR A 246 -22.76 -11.29 -21.70
N ASN A 247 -22.62 -10.19 -20.95
CA ASN A 247 -21.93 -9.00 -21.42
C ASN A 247 -20.84 -8.46 -20.48
N CYS A 248 -20.91 -8.64 -19.15
CA CYS A 248 -19.91 -8.07 -18.25
C CYS A 248 -18.61 -8.89 -18.26
N ASP A 249 -17.58 -8.39 -18.92
CA ASP A 249 -16.25 -9.02 -18.97
C ASP A 249 -15.45 -8.80 -17.67
N SER A 250 -15.72 -7.71 -16.95
CA SER A 250 -15.28 -7.51 -15.56
C SER A 250 -16.36 -6.80 -14.75
N LEU A 251 -16.31 -6.93 -13.44
CA LEU A 251 -17.30 -6.30 -12.55
C LEU A 251 -16.67 -5.68 -11.30
N LEU A 252 -17.04 -4.44 -10.97
CA LEU A 252 -16.67 -3.76 -9.73
C LEU A 252 -17.87 -3.68 -8.77
N ILE A 253 -17.73 -4.26 -7.57
CA ILE A 253 -18.71 -4.18 -6.48
C ILE A 253 -18.29 -3.07 -5.51
N THR A 254 -19.06 -2.00 -5.46
CA THR A 254 -18.76 -0.82 -4.63
C THR A 254 -19.52 -0.78 -3.31
N ALA A 255 -20.59 -1.56 -3.18
CA ALA A 255 -21.36 -1.76 -1.95
C ALA A 255 -21.10 -3.18 -1.42
N PRO A 256 -20.29 -3.35 -0.36
CA PRO A 256 -19.73 -4.64 0.02
C PRO A 256 -20.81 -5.65 0.44
N SER A 257 -21.74 -5.26 1.30
CA SER A 257 -22.81 -6.14 1.79
C SER A 257 -23.93 -6.41 0.78
N SER A 258 -23.84 -5.92 -0.47
CA SER A 258 -24.91 -6.09 -1.45
C SER A 258 -24.91 -7.47 -2.11
N THR A 259 -25.96 -8.24 -1.85
CA THR A 259 -26.21 -9.52 -2.52
C THR A 259 -26.53 -9.38 -4.00
N PHE A 260 -27.07 -8.24 -4.43
CA PHE A 260 -27.32 -7.99 -5.86
C PHE A 260 -26.02 -7.78 -6.62
N GLY A 261 -25.12 -6.94 -6.08
CA GLY A 261 -23.76 -6.81 -6.59
C GLY A 261 -23.00 -8.13 -6.62
N TRP A 262 -23.18 -8.93 -5.57
CA TRP A 262 -22.60 -10.26 -5.50
C TRP A 262 -23.10 -11.15 -6.65
N TRP A 263 -24.41 -11.23 -6.89
CA TRP A 263 -24.95 -12.04 -7.98
C TRP A 263 -24.52 -11.55 -9.35
N LEU A 264 -24.49 -10.23 -9.57
CA LEU A 264 -23.96 -9.66 -10.81
C LEU A 264 -22.52 -10.14 -11.05
N GLY A 265 -21.67 -10.13 -10.04
CA GLY A 265 -20.29 -10.62 -10.12
C GLY A 265 -20.20 -12.13 -10.36
N TYR A 266 -20.95 -12.93 -9.59
CA TYR A 266 -20.88 -14.39 -9.63
C TYR A 266 -21.27 -14.98 -10.98
N ILE A 267 -22.29 -14.40 -11.63
CA ILE A 267 -22.75 -14.85 -12.95
C ILE A 267 -22.05 -14.15 -14.11
N SER A 268 -21.23 -13.12 -13.87
CA SER A 268 -20.63 -12.31 -14.92
C SER A 268 -19.90 -13.13 -15.99
N LYS A 269 -19.98 -12.70 -17.26
CA LYS A 269 -19.37 -13.39 -18.41
C LYS A 269 -17.88 -13.67 -18.18
N GLY A 270 -17.11 -12.67 -17.75
CA GLY A 270 -15.66 -12.80 -17.58
C GLY A 270 -15.20 -13.29 -16.21
N GLN A 271 -16.11 -13.44 -15.24
CA GLN A 271 -15.84 -13.93 -13.87
C GLN A 271 -14.70 -13.20 -13.12
N THR A 272 -14.30 -12.02 -13.61
CA THR A 272 -13.26 -11.18 -13.03
C THR A 272 -13.94 -10.08 -12.23
N VAL A 273 -14.00 -10.25 -10.91
CA VAL A 273 -14.76 -9.37 -10.01
C VAL A 273 -13.83 -8.68 -9.04
N TYR A 274 -13.92 -7.35 -8.96
CA TYR A 274 -13.23 -6.50 -8.00
C TYR A 274 -14.21 -6.04 -6.93
N TYR A 275 -13.82 -6.07 -5.66
CA TYR A 275 -14.70 -5.62 -4.57
C TYR A 275 -13.96 -4.87 -3.46
N ILE A 276 -14.69 -3.97 -2.79
CA ILE A 276 -14.23 -3.31 -1.57
C ILE A 276 -14.37 -4.24 -0.37
N ASP A 277 -13.35 -4.28 0.47
CA ASP A 277 -13.35 -5.07 1.70
C ASP A 277 -14.36 -4.53 2.71
N ILE A 278 -15.33 -5.36 3.13
CA ILE A 278 -16.33 -4.97 4.13
C ILE A 278 -15.68 -4.64 5.50
N GLN A 279 -14.52 -5.22 5.80
CA GLN A 279 -13.80 -4.90 7.04
C GLN A 279 -13.21 -3.48 7.05
N GLN A 280 -13.16 -2.82 5.89
CA GLN A 280 -12.67 -1.45 5.73
C GLN A 280 -13.81 -0.43 5.61
N THR A 281 -15.06 -0.86 5.69
CA THR A 281 -16.23 0.01 5.64
C THR A 281 -16.93 0.11 7.00
N LYS A 282 -17.75 1.14 7.20
CA LYS A 282 -18.55 1.33 8.42
C LYS A 282 -19.85 0.51 8.39
N ASP A 283 -19.81 -0.66 7.78
CA ASP A 283 -20.98 -1.53 7.63
C ASP A 283 -21.24 -2.29 8.94
N ALA A 284 -22.44 -2.19 9.49
CA ALA A 284 -22.80 -2.83 10.75
C ALA A 284 -22.86 -4.36 10.64
N VAL A 285 -23.01 -4.91 9.43
CA VAL A 285 -23.03 -6.35 9.16
C VAL A 285 -21.61 -6.95 9.09
N SER A 286 -20.58 -6.11 9.01
CA SER A 286 -19.16 -6.54 8.99
C SER A 286 -18.78 -7.45 10.16
N GLY A 287 -19.35 -7.22 11.36
CA GLY A 287 -19.10 -8.04 12.56
C GLY A 287 -19.83 -9.39 12.58
N GLN A 288 -20.81 -9.60 11.71
CA GLN A 288 -21.60 -10.83 11.63
C GLN A 288 -21.18 -11.74 10.47
N MET A 289 -20.59 -11.15 9.43
CA MET A 289 -20.23 -11.79 8.17
C MET A 289 -18.83 -12.41 8.21
N ARG A 290 -18.68 -13.62 7.66
CA ARG A 290 -17.37 -14.21 7.37
C ARG A 290 -17.03 -13.98 5.90
N VAL A 291 -16.02 -13.14 5.63
CA VAL A 291 -15.61 -12.75 4.27
C VAL A 291 -15.35 -13.97 3.38
N GLU A 292 -14.69 -15.00 3.92
CA GLU A 292 -14.34 -16.24 3.23
C GLU A 292 -15.54 -17.16 2.91
N ASP A 293 -16.67 -16.95 3.57
CA ASP A 293 -17.90 -17.72 3.34
C ASP A 293 -18.83 -17.03 2.34
N PHE A 294 -18.68 -15.71 2.17
CA PHE A 294 -19.52 -14.92 1.29
C PHE A 294 -18.84 -14.64 -0.06
N TYR A 295 -17.60 -14.17 -0.09
CA TYR A 295 -16.91 -13.88 -1.34
C TYR A 295 -16.10 -15.09 -1.83
N PRO A 296 -16.25 -15.49 -3.10
CA PRO A 296 -15.38 -16.48 -3.71
C PRO A 296 -13.90 -16.05 -3.64
N PRO A 297 -12.96 -16.98 -3.37
CA PRO A 297 -11.53 -16.68 -3.35
C PRO A 297 -11.00 -16.24 -4.71
N SER A 298 -11.77 -16.45 -5.78
CA SER A 298 -11.44 -16.00 -7.14
C SER A 298 -11.67 -14.51 -7.38
N TRP A 299 -12.20 -13.75 -6.43
CA TRP A 299 -12.50 -12.33 -6.61
C TRP A 299 -11.41 -11.44 -6.03
N HIS A 300 -11.08 -10.37 -6.75
CA HIS A 300 -10.03 -9.41 -6.43
C HIS A 300 -10.46 -8.41 -5.35
N LYS A 301 -9.88 -8.56 -4.16
CA LYS A 301 -10.06 -7.63 -3.04
C LYS A 301 -9.18 -6.40 -3.22
N LEU A 302 -9.76 -5.20 -3.09
CA LEU A 302 -8.99 -3.95 -3.03
C LEU A 302 -8.55 -3.71 -1.56
N SER A 303 -7.25 -3.82 -1.28
CA SER A 303 -6.68 -3.56 0.06
C SER A 303 -5.52 -2.56 0.02
N ILE A 304 -5.31 -1.86 1.14
CA ILE A 304 -4.15 -1.00 1.40
C ILE A 304 -3.30 -1.69 2.48
N SER A 305 -2.00 -1.87 2.23
CA SER A 305 -1.08 -2.57 3.14
C SER A 305 -0.02 -1.63 3.71
N PHE A 306 0.25 -1.76 5.01
CA PHE A 306 1.24 -1.00 5.80
C PHE A 306 2.65 -1.58 5.73
N ALA A 307 3.69 -0.74 5.54
CA ALA A 307 5.03 -0.91 6.14
C ALA A 307 5.97 0.27 5.82
N LEU A 308 6.47 1.01 6.83
CA LEU A 308 7.81 1.67 6.83
C LEU A 308 8.20 2.39 8.15
N PHE A 309 7.90 1.83 9.32
CA PHE A 309 8.14 2.55 10.59
C PHE A 309 9.59 2.48 11.12
N TYR A 310 10.35 1.42 10.85
CA TYR A 310 11.66 1.24 11.52
C TYR A 310 12.81 2.11 10.95
N CYS A 311 12.74 2.50 9.66
CA CYS A 311 13.83 3.25 9.03
C CYS A 311 14.07 4.63 9.66
N CYS A 312 13.12 5.15 10.46
CA CYS A 312 13.22 6.41 11.20
C CYS A 312 14.39 6.45 12.21
N GLN A 313 14.98 5.31 12.58
CA GLN A 313 16.16 5.29 13.46
C GLN A 313 17.34 6.10 12.90
N GLN A 314 17.34 6.39 11.58
CA GLN A 314 18.33 7.24 10.93
C GLN A 314 18.26 8.71 11.36
N ILE A 315 17.09 9.23 11.75
CA ILE A 315 16.92 10.60 12.24
C ILE A 315 17.02 10.72 13.77
N PHE A 316 17.25 9.61 14.49
CA PHE A 316 17.31 9.68 15.96
C PHE A 316 18.46 10.59 16.46
N SER A 317 19.51 10.74 15.66
CA SER A 317 20.60 11.69 15.93
C SER A 317 20.14 13.12 16.11
N ILE A 318 19.05 13.55 15.47
CA ILE A 318 18.47 14.89 15.68
C ILE A 318 18.12 15.10 17.17
N PHE A 319 17.62 14.04 17.83
CA PHE A 319 17.18 14.10 19.21
C PHE A 319 18.30 13.82 20.20
N TYR A 320 19.09 12.76 19.98
CA TYR A 320 20.13 12.41 20.96
C TYR A 320 21.36 13.33 20.88
N ASN A 321 21.62 13.98 19.74
CA ASN A 321 22.65 15.03 19.62
C ASN A 321 22.11 16.45 19.89
N PHE A 322 20.85 16.59 20.31
CA PHE A 322 20.31 17.90 20.64
C PHE A 322 21.14 18.56 21.76
N THR A 323 21.64 19.76 21.50
CA THR A 323 22.44 20.53 22.47
C THR A 323 21.59 21.66 23.03
N PRO A 324 21.34 21.71 24.36
CA PRO A 324 20.58 22.78 24.99
C PRO A 324 21.41 24.07 25.05
N GLU A 325 20.73 25.19 25.32
CA GLU A 325 21.42 26.44 25.62
C GLU A 325 22.26 26.33 26.89
N LEU A 326 23.46 26.90 26.85
CA LEU A 326 24.40 26.92 27.96
C LEU A 326 24.48 28.32 28.57
N ASP A 327 24.61 28.36 29.88
CA ASP A 327 24.88 29.58 30.63
C ASP A 327 25.88 29.35 31.76
N CYS A 328 26.31 30.44 32.38
CA CYS A 328 27.19 30.40 33.54
C CYS A 328 26.42 30.57 34.85
N ALA A 329 26.80 29.80 35.88
CA ALA A 329 26.25 29.98 37.23
C ALA A 329 26.75 31.26 37.91
N ASP A 330 27.89 31.81 37.46
CA ASP A 330 28.55 32.96 38.08
C ASP A 330 27.82 34.26 37.76
N LYS A 331 27.36 34.97 38.80
CA LYS A 331 26.59 36.23 38.65
C LYS A 331 27.34 37.38 37.98
N ASN A 332 28.68 37.33 37.99
CA ASN A 332 29.54 38.36 37.40
C ASN A 332 29.98 38.01 35.97
N PHE A 333 29.58 36.85 35.45
CA PHE A 333 29.91 36.45 34.09
C PHE A 333 28.97 37.12 33.10
N THR A 334 29.55 37.78 32.10
CA THR A 334 28.83 38.35 30.97
C THR A 334 29.58 38.01 29.70
N PHE A 335 28.86 37.60 28.67
CA PHE A 335 29.43 37.37 27.35
C PHE A 335 30.00 38.67 26.76
N SER A 336 31.06 38.54 25.94
CA SER A 336 31.70 39.69 25.28
C SER A 336 30.79 40.42 24.29
N LYS A 337 29.80 39.71 23.75
CA LYS A 337 28.75 40.18 22.85
C LYS A 337 27.41 39.54 23.25
N PRO A 338 26.26 40.05 22.77
CA PRO A 338 24.99 39.35 22.92
C PRO A 338 25.11 37.91 22.41
N LYS A 339 24.50 36.94 23.10
CA LYS A 339 24.54 35.52 22.68
C LYS A 339 24.06 35.30 21.25
N CYS A 340 23.17 36.17 20.76
CA CYS A 340 22.63 36.14 19.39
C CYS A 340 23.69 36.36 18.30
N GLU A 341 24.85 36.93 18.65
CA GLU A 341 25.95 37.22 17.73
C GLU A 341 27.15 36.26 17.87
N LEU A 342 27.11 35.34 18.84
CA LEU A 342 28.20 34.44 19.15
C LEU A 342 27.93 33.05 18.57
N SER A 343 28.95 32.44 17.98
CA SER A 343 28.85 31.01 17.61
C SER A 343 28.82 30.14 18.86
N LYS A 344 28.33 28.90 18.73
CA LYS A 344 28.33 27.94 19.84
C LYS A 344 29.74 27.67 20.35
N GLU A 345 30.74 27.62 19.47
CA GLU A 345 32.14 27.46 19.86
C GLU A 345 32.66 28.68 20.63
N GLU A 346 32.30 29.90 20.24
CA GLU A 346 32.66 31.12 20.97
C GLU A 346 32.00 31.17 22.36
N ILE A 347 30.73 30.78 22.46
CA ILE A 347 30.01 30.62 23.73
C ILE A 347 30.74 29.61 24.62
N CYS A 348 31.07 28.44 24.07
CA CYS A 348 31.80 27.37 24.76
C CYS A 348 33.20 27.81 25.22
N SER A 349 33.93 28.56 24.40
CA SER A 349 35.27 29.07 24.73
C SER A 349 35.22 30.09 25.87
N GLN A 350 34.25 31.00 25.85
CA GLN A 350 34.05 31.98 26.93
C GLN A 350 33.60 31.32 28.23
N LEU A 351 32.69 30.35 28.16
CA LEU A 351 32.26 29.58 29.32
C LEU A 351 33.42 28.77 29.91
N SER A 352 34.18 28.05 29.09
CA SER A 352 35.27 27.19 29.56
C SER A 352 36.44 27.96 30.18
N SER A 353 36.66 29.21 29.76
CA SER A 353 37.76 30.05 30.26
C SER A 353 37.41 30.84 31.51
N ASN A 354 36.16 31.29 31.64
CA ASN A 354 35.77 32.30 32.63
C ASN A 354 34.57 31.88 33.52
N CYS A 355 34.03 30.67 33.36
CA CYS A 355 32.93 30.17 34.17
C CYS A 355 33.36 28.99 35.06
N SER A 356 33.00 29.04 36.34
CA SER A 356 33.31 27.98 37.30
C SER A 356 32.40 26.76 37.16
N GLN A 357 31.13 26.97 36.80
CA GLN A 357 30.13 25.91 36.65
C GLN A 357 29.11 26.24 35.55
N PHE A 358 28.93 25.31 34.61
CA PHE A 358 27.94 25.44 33.54
C PHE A 358 26.52 25.17 34.06
N VAL A 359 25.59 26.01 33.63
CA VAL A 359 24.15 25.85 33.83
C VAL A 359 23.54 25.46 32.50
N VAL A 360 22.85 24.33 32.49
CA VAL A 360 22.11 23.85 31.33
C VAL A 360 20.71 24.48 31.35
N GLY A 361 20.34 25.16 30.27
CA GLY A 361 19.02 25.77 30.12
C GLY A 361 17.89 24.73 30.05
N PRO A 362 16.62 25.17 30.18
CA PRO A 362 15.47 24.27 30.06
C PRO A 362 15.44 23.62 28.68
N SER A 363 15.50 22.28 28.65
CA SER A 363 15.47 21.52 27.40
C SER A 363 14.12 20.80 27.20
N PRO A 364 13.53 20.85 25.99
CA PRO A 364 12.34 20.07 25.66
C PRO A 364 12.60 18.55 25.59
N PHE A 365 13.87 18.14 25.46
CA PHE A 365 14.25 16.72 25.38
C PHE A 365 15.60 16.49 26.06
N HIS A 366 15.67 15.58 27.01
CA HIS A 366 16.93 15.25 27.69
C HIS A 366 17.76 14.32 26.79
N SER A 367 18.85 14.86 26.24
CA SER A 367 19.65 14.24 25.17
C SER A 367 20.88 13.50 25.69
N MET A 368 21.55 12.75 24.81
CA MET A 368 22.79 12.04 25.13
C MET A 368 23.93 13.02 25.43
N VAL A 369 23.96 14.15 24.73
CA VAL A 369 24.94 15.23 24.95
C VAL A 369 24.92 15.70 26.39
N MET A 370 23.73 15.82 26.99
CA MET A 370 23.58 16.23 28.39
C MET A 370 24.09 15.18 29.37
N ASP A 371 23.76 13.90 29.16
CA ASP A 371 24.16 12.82 30.06
C ASP A 371 25.66 12.55 30.09
N PHE A 372 26.32 12.69 28.94
CA PHE A 372 27.76 12.43 28.84
C PHE A 372 28.60 13.71 28.88
N GLY A 373 27.98 14.88 29.09
CA GLY A 373 28.68 16.17 29.22
C GLY A 373 29.40 16.62 27.94
N MET A 374 28.84 16.32 26.76
CA MET A 374 29.50 16.50 25.46
C MET A 374 29.21 17.87 24.81
N PHE A 375 29.36 18.94 25.58
CA PHE A 375 28.87 20.27 25.20
C PHE A 375 29.80 21.07 24.29
N CYS A 376 31.12 20.95 24.46
CA CYS A 376 32.10 21.87 23.86
C CYS A 376 33.34 21.14 23.32
N GLY A 377 34.02 21.75 22.34
CA GLY A 377 35.31 21.29 21.80
C GLY A 377 35.30 19.84 21.30
N ASP A 378 36.36 19.08 21.63
CA ASP A 378 36.49 17.67 21.26
C ASP A 378 35.30 16.81 21.71
N ALA A 379 34.64 17.17 22.82
CA ALA A 379 33.49 16.44 23.33
C ALA A 379 32.24 16.65 22.45
N ALA A 380 32.01 17.87 21.95
CA ALA A 380 30.95 18.15 20.98
C ALA A 380 31.19 17.42 19.65
N TYR A 381 32.45 17.38 19.20
CA TYR A 381 32.84 16.59 18.03
C TYR A 381 32.53 15.09 18.22
N ASN A 382 32.76 14.53 19.41
CA ASN A 382 32.41 13.14 19.71
C ASN A 382 30.89 12.85 19.56
N ALA A 383 30.02 13.81 19.86
CA ALA A 383 28.57 13.65 19.64
C ALA A 383 28.22 13.55 18.14
N ALA A 384 28.80 14.39 17.29
CA ALA A 384 28.67 14.27 15.84
C ALA A 384 29.30 12.96 15.31
N TRP A 385 30.37 12.50 15.94
CA TRP A 385 31.03 11.24 15.60
C TRP A 385 30.15 10.02 15.87
N VAL A 386 29.34 10.02 16.93
CA VAL A 386 28.36 8.94 17.21
C VAL A 386 27.38 8.76 16.04
N ALA A 387 26.85 9.87 15.50
CA ALA A 387 25.98 9.82 14.32
C ALA A 387 26.75 9.33 13.08
N THR A 388 27.99 9.80 12.90
CA THR A 388 28.87 9.33 11.81
C THR A 388 29.09 7.82 11.87
N ILE A 389 29.38 7.26 13.04
CA ILE A 389 29.53 5.82 13.28
C ILE A 389 28.27 5.05 12.88
N GLN A 390 27.07 5.57 13.18
CA GLN A 390 25.81 4.98 12.72
C GLN A 390 25.74 4.94 11.18
N PHE A 391 26.09 6.03 10.50
CA PHE A 391 26.11 6.06 9.03
C PHE A 391 27.21 5.18 8.41
N ILE A 392 28.37 5.01 9.06
CA ILE A 392 29.36 3.99 8.67
C ILE A 392 28.70 2.60 8.74
N GLY A 393 27.96 2.32 9.82
CA GLY A 393 27.16 1.10 9.94
C GLY A 393 26.18 0.93 8.79
N VAL A 394 25.48 1.99 8.37
CA VAL A 394 24.56 1.95 7.21
C VAL A 394 25.32 1.62 5.92
N LEU A 395 26.49 2.23 5.69
CA LEU A 395 27.30 1.95 4.50
C LEU A 395 27.78 0.50 4.45
N VAL A 396 28.37 0.01 5.56
CA VAL A 396 28.82 -1.38 5.68
C VAL A 396 27.65 -2.35 5.52
N GLY A 397 26.53 -2.08 6.19
CA GLY A 397 25.33 -2.91 6.09
C GLY A 397 24.73 -2.93 4.68
N THR A 398 24.81 -1.83 3.93
CA THR A 398 24.32 -1.77 2.53
C THR A 398 25.08 -2.76 1.66
N ILE A 399 26.41 -2.84 1.83
CA ILE A 399 27.25 -3.78 1.09
C ILE A 399 26.99 -5.21 1.58
N VAL A 400 27.05 -5.46 2.89
CA VAL A 400 26.97 -6.81 3.45
C VAL A 400 25.59 -7.43 3.26
N TYR A 401 24.52 -6.76 3.72
CA TYR A 401 23.17 -7.33 3.68
C TYR A 401 22.60 -7.42 2.27
N GLY A 402 23.02 -6.55 1.35
CA GLY A 402 22.67 -6.69 -0.07
C GLY A 402 23.09 -8.06 -0.62
N HIS A 403 24.38 -8.41 -0.45
CA HIS A 403 24.91 -9.70 -0.89
C HIS A 403 24.30 -10.88 -0.13
N LEU A 404 24.12 -10.75 1.19
CA LEU A 404 23.50 -11.81 1.99
C LEU A 404 22.05 -12.06 1.55
N GLY A 405 21.26 -11.02 1.29
CA GLY A 405 19.87 -11.13 0.86
C GLY A 405 19.73 -11.78 -0.51
N ASP A 406 20.66 -11.52 -1.43
CA ASP A 406 20.72 -12.19 -2.73
C ASP A 406 21.13 -13.67 -2.60
N HIS A 407 22.04 -13.99 -1.66
CA HIS A 407 22.56 -15.34 -1.52
C HIS A 407 21.66 -16.28 -0.71
N PHE A 408 21.21 -15.85 0.47
CA PHE A 408 20.50 -16.66 1.47
C PHE A 408 18.97 -16.47 1.46
N GLY A 409 18.46 -15.48 0.73
CA GLY A 409 17.03 -15.17 0.64
C GLY A 409 16.67 -13.84 1.28
N ARG A 410 15.60 -13.22 0.79
CA ARG A 410 15.15 -11.89 1.22
C ARG A 410 14.51 -11.93 2.60
N ARG A 411 13.66 -12.94 2.86
CA ARG A 411 12.94 -13.13 4.13
C ARG A 411 13.85 -13.42 5.34
N PRO A 412 14.75 -14.42 5.33
CA PRO A 412 15.56 -14.74 6.52
C PRO A 412 16.52 -13.62 6.87
N ILE A 413 17.14 -12.98 5.87
CA ILE A 413 18.06 -11.87 6.10
C ILE A 413 17.32 -10.65 6.64
N SER A 414 16.12 -10.35 6.13
CA SER A 414 15.28 -9.28 6.70
C SER A 414 14.92 -9.54 8.16
N LEU A 415 14.54 -10.78 8.51
CA LEU A 415 14.23 -11.16 9.89
C LEU A 415 15.43 -11.00 10.83
N ILE A 416 16.61 -11.44 10.41
CA ILE A 416 17.85 -11.28 11.17
C ILE A 416 18.17 -9.79 11.35
N GLY A 417 18.12 -9.01 10.27
CA GLY A 417 18.42 -7.58 10.30
C GLY A 417 17.47 -6.80 11.21
N ILE A 418 16.17 -7.05 11.12
CA ILE A 418 15.16 -6.40 11.99
C ILE A 418 15.37 -6.81 13.45
N SER A 419 15.60 -8.10 13.72
CA SER A 419 15.77 -8.60 15.10
C SER A 419 17.03 -8.02 15.77
N ILE A 420 18.15 -7.99 15.06
CA ILE A 420 19.39 -7.32 15.50
C ILE A 420 19.09 -5.84 15.76
N GLY A 421 18.35 -5.19 14.85
CA GLY A 421 17.96 -3.80 14.99
C GLY A 421 17.19 -3.51 16.28
N VAL A 422 16.12 -4.25 16.54
CA VAL A 422 15.29 -4.09 17.74
C VAL A 422 16.11 -4.35 19.00
N ALA A 423 16.92 -5.41 19.02
CA ALA A 423 17.71 -5.79 20.18
C ALA A 423 18.78 -4.73 20.52
N PHE A 424 19.58 -4.31 19.55
CA PHE A 424 20.66 -3.34 19.76
C PHE A 424 20.14 -1.90 19.88
N GLY A 425 19.02 -1.58 19.23
CA GLY A 425 18.32 -0.31 19.37
C GLY A 425 17.77 -0.12 20.79
N ALA A 426 17.10 -1.15 21.34
CA ALA A 426 16.67 -1.12 22.73
C ALA A 426 17.86 -1.16 23.70
N GLY A 427 18.87 -1.98 23.40
CA GLY A 427 20.13 -2.05 24.13
C GLY A 427 20.84 -0.70 24.23
N SER A 428 20.71 0.15 23.22
CA SER A 428 21.30 1.50 23.20
C SER A 428 20.80 2.36 24.37
N GLY A 429 19.59 2.15 24.87
CA GLY A 429 19.06 2.85 26.04
C GLY A 429 19.81 2.53 27.34
N PHE A 430 20.54 1.42 27.40
CA PHE A 430 21.29 0.98 28.60
C PHE A 430 22.78 1.33 28.53
N ALA A 431 23.21 2.11 27.53
CA ALA A 431 24.63 2.43 27.36
C ALA A 431 25.18 3.27 28.54
N PRO A 432 26.26 2.83 29.21
CA PRO A 432 26.84 3.53 30.35
C PRO A 432 27.75 4.70 29.95
N ASN A 433 28.29 4.67 28.74
CA ASN A 433 29.15 5.71 28.17
C ASN A 433 28.89 5.88 26.66
N TRP A 434 29.39 6.97 26.09
CA TRP A 434 29.13 7.32 24.70
C TRP A 434 29.78 6.34 23.71
N GLN A 435 30.90 5.69 24.07
CA GLN A 435 31.59 4.72 23.21
C GLN A 435 30.77 3.44 23.03
N VAL A 436 30.21 2.91 24.13
CA VAL A 436 29.28 1.77 24.07
C VAL A 436 28.04 2.16 23.29
N PHE A 437 27.50 3.36 23.51
CA PHE A 437 26.37 3.86 22.73
C PHE A 437 26.70 3.92 21.23
N ALA A 438 27.85 4.46 20.85
CA ALA A 438 28.30 4.53 19.46
C ALA A 438 28.47 3.15 18.82
N ALA A 439 29.03 2.18 19.55
CA ALA A 439 29.15 0.79 19.07
C ALA A 439 27.79 0.12 18.84
N LEU A 440 26.82 0.34 19.73
CA LEU A 440 25.44 -0.15 19.54
C LEU A 440 24.78 0.55 18.33
N ARG A 441 25.02 1.86 18.17
CA ARG A 441 24.53 2.66 17.04
C ARG A 441 25.12 2.22 15.70
N PHE A 442 26.38 1.78 15.67
CA PHE A 442 26.97 1.16 14.48
C PHE A 442 26.15 -0.07 14.06
N VAL A 443 25.85 -0.97 14.99
CA VAL A 443 25.06 -2.18 14.71
C VAL A 443 23.63 -1.81 14.26
N CYS A 444 22.99 -0.85 14.93
CA CYS A 444 21.70 -0.30 14.48
C CYS A 444 21.79 0.24 13.04
N GLY A 445 22.85 0.95 12.70
CA GLY A 445 23.14 1.42 11.34
C GLY A 445 23.14 0.28 10.32
N THR A 446 23.82 -0.83 10.62
CA THR A 446 23.83 -2.01 9.73
C THR A 446 22.42 -2.60 9.54
N SER A 447 21.62 -2.64 10.60
CA SER A 447 20.22 -3.11 10.56
C SER A 447 19.34 -2.18 9.72
N ILE A 448 19.48 -0.86 9.85
CA ILE A 448 18.77 0.12 9.03
C ILE A 448 19.07 -0.13 7.54
N ALA A 449 20.32 -0.42 7.19
CA ALA A 449 20.68 -0.75 5.81
C ALA A 449 20.05 -2.07 5.34
N CYS A 450 20.01 -3.11 6.18
CA CYS A 450 19.30 -4.35 5.86
C CYS A 450 17.85 -4.07 5.46
N ILE A 451 17.18 -3.17 6.18
CA ILE A 451 15.77 -2.87 5.92
C ILE A 451 15.61 -2.02 4.66
N LEU A 452 16.47 -1.01 4.47
CA LEU A 452 16.42 -0.15 3.30
C LEU A 452 16.78 -0.87 1.99
N VAL A 453 17.65 -1.88 2.05
CA VAL A 453 18.15 -2.58 0.86
C VAL A 453 17.43 -3.91 0.64
N VAL A 454 17.33 -4.75 1.67
CA VAL A 454 16.79 -6.12 1.53
C VAL A 454 15.29 -6.13 1.75
N PHE A 455 14.81 -5.60 2.88
CA PHE A 455 13.38 -5.66 3.21
C PHE A 455 12.54 -4.79 2.27
N TYR A 456 13.03 -3.61 1.90
CA TYR A 456 12.33 -2.79 0.93
C TYR A 456 12.25 -3.45 -0.46
N ALA A 457 13.35 -4.04 -0.94
CA ALA A 457 13.34 -4.82 -2.19
C ALA A 457 12.39 -6.01 -2.12
N TYR A 458 12.39 -6.72 -0.98
CA TYR A 458 11.49 -7.82 -0.70
C TYR A 458 10.01 -7.44 -0.83
N ILE A 459 9.60 -6.30 -0.23
CA ILE A 459 8.23 -5.80 -0.36
C ILE A 459 7.91 -5.39 -1.81
N LEU A 460 8.85 -4.75 -2.51
CA LEU A 460 8.66 -4.36 -3.91
C LEU A 460 8.54 -5.55 -4.88
N GLU A 461 9.11 -6.70 -4.53
CA GLU A 461 8.99 -7.93 -5.33
C GLU A 461 7.56 -8.52 -5.26
N PHE A 462 6.78 -8.20 -4.21
CA PHE A 462 5.36 -8.57 -4.12
C PHE A 462 4.41 -7.57 -4.79
N ILE A 463 4.90 -6.37 -5.08
CA ILE A 463 4.08 -5.26 -5.56
C ILE A 463 4.30 -5.06 -7.05
N ARG A 464 3.18 -5.00 -7.79
CA ARG A 464 3.19 -4.75 -9.24
C ARG A 464 3.85 -3.40 -9.55
N PRO A 465 4.61 -3.26 -10.66
CA PRO A 465 5.34 -2.04 -10.99
C PRO A 465 4.53 -0.75 -10.90
N GLU A 466 3.27 -0.79 -11.32
CA GLU A 466 2.33 0.34 -11.39
C GLU A 466 1.96 0.85 -9.98
N GLN A 467 1.98 -0.04 -8.99
CA GLN A 467 1.60 0.26 -7.61
C GLN A 467 2.79 0.73 -6.75
N ARG A 468 4.02 0.62 -7.26
CA ARG A 468 5.24 0.96 -6.51
C ARG A 468 5.35 2.46 -6.21
N VAL A 469 4.88 3.30 -7.14
CA VAL A 469 4.89 4.77 -6.95
C VAL A 469 3.88 5.17 -5.88
N PHE A 470 2.68 4.56 -5.89
CA PHE A 470 1.69 4.74 -4.83
C PHE A 470 2.26 4.36 -3.46
N LEU A 471 2.92 3.19 -3.34
CA LEU A 471 3.55 2.77 -2.09
C LEU A 471 4.58 3.78 -1.59
N ARG A 472 5.50 4.24 -2.45
CA ARG A 472 6.50 5.26 -2.07
C ARG A 472 5.89 6.58 -1.60
N SER A 473 4.73 6.94 -2.14
CA SER A 473 4.10 8.23 -1.90
C SER A 473 3.32 8.24 -0.59
N PHE A 474 2.65 7.14 -0.24
CA PHE A 474 1.89 7.01 1.01
C PHE A 474 2.72 6.45 2.17
N PHE A 475 3.78 5.70 1.90
CA PHE A 475 4.71 5.16 2.90
C PHE A 475 6.06 5.85 2.77
N ASN A 476 6.10 7.10 3.22
CA ASN A 476 7.24 7.99 3.03
C ASN A 476 7.87 8.47 4.34
N TRP A 477 9.05 9.10 4.22
CA TRP A 477 9.88 9.60 5.32
C TRP A 477 9.18 10.62 6.23
N GLY A 478 8.21 11.38 5.70
CA GLY A 478 7.45 12.37 6.45
C GLY A 478 6.58 11.76 7.55
N TYR A 479 5.79 10.72 7.23
CA TYR A 479 4.99 10.00 8.22
C TYR A 479 5.87 9.34 9.28
N ALA A 480 6.95 8.74 8.81
CA ALA A 480 8.01 8.16 9.63
C ALA A 480 8.53 9.18 10.67
N ARG A 481 8.89 10.39 10.23
CA ARG A 481 9.34 11.48 11.10
C ARG A 481 8.28 11.95 12.10
N VAL A 482 7.02 12.08 11.68
CA VAL A 482 5.92 12.47 12.57
C VAL A 482 5.76 11.48 13.72
N VAL A 483 5.66 10.19 13.41
CA VAL A 483 5.46 9.17 14.44
C VAL A 483 6.71 9.05 15.32
N PHE A 484 7.91 9.14 14.75
CA PHE A 484 9.15 9.11 15.53
C PHE A 484 9.25 10.29 16.51
N THR A 485 8.96 11.50 16.03
CA THR A 485 8.93 12.73 16.84
C THR A 485 7.91 12.62 17.97
N PHE A 486 6.74 12.06 17.70
CA PHE A 486 5.70 11.82 18.71
C PHE A 486 6.18 10.90 19.83
N VAL A 487 6.89 9.82 19.49
CA VAL A 487 7.42 8.88 20.49
C VAL A 487 8.51 9.55 21.34
N CYS A 488 9.41 10.32 20.72
CA CYS A 488 10.41 11.08 21.44
C CYS A 488 9.78 12.12 22.39
N TRP A 489 8.72 12.81 21.94
CA TRP A 489 7.97 13.75 22.76
C TRP A 489 7.33 13.08 23.97
N LEU A 490 6.70 11.92 23.79
CA LEU A 490 6.11 11.15 24.89
C LEU A 490 7.16 10.67 25.91
N CYS A 491 8.37 10.32 25.44
CA CYS A 491 9.42 9.80 26.28
C CYS A 491 10.18 10.88 27.05
N GLY A 492 10.39 12.07 26.45
CA GLY A 492 11.13 13.19 27.03
C GLY A 492 12.63 12.96 27.29
N TYR A 493 13.12 11.71 27.14
CA TYR A 493 14.47 11.28 27.47
C TYR A 493 15.00 10.29 26.44
N TRP A 494 16.27 10.44 26.03
CA TRP A 494 16.83 9.64 24.93
C TRP A 494 16.95 8.15 25.24
N ARG A 495 17.20 7.75 26.49
CA ARG A 495 17.31 6.32 26.85
C ARG A 495 15.96 5.61 26.70
N SER A 496 14.89 6.19 27.25
CA SER A 496 13.54 5.66 27.11
C SER A 496 13.06 5.73 25.65
N ALA A 497 13.38 6.82 24.94
CA ALA A 497 13.07 6.95 23.51
C ALA A 497 13.78 5.88 22.66
N ALA A 498 15.04 5.54 22.95
CA ALA A 498 15.77 4.48 22.25
C ALA A 498 15.07 3.12 22.38
N ILE A 499 14.61 2.80 23.60
CA ILE A 499 13.88 1.56 23.89
C ILE A 499 12.51 1.58 23.20
N ALA A 500 11.71 2.63 23.41
CA ALA A 500 10.36 2.73 22.89
C ALA A 500 10.32 2.68 21.35
N THR A 501 11.17 3.46 20.69
CA THR A 501 11.23 3.51 19.21
C THR A 501 11.71 2.18 18.60
N SER A 502 12.56 1.43 19.29
CA SER A 502 13.01 0.10 18.86
C SER A 502 11.93 -0.96 19.03
N LEU A 503 11.22 -0.95 20.17
CA LEU A 503 10.14 -1.90 20.45
C LEU A 503 8.92 -1.69 19.56
N LEU A 504 8.67 -0.48 19.08
CA LEU A 504 7.59 -0.21 18.13
C LEU A 504 7.75 -0.94 16.78
N ALA A 505 8.95 -1.40 16.43
CA ALA A 505 9.17 -2.23 15.25
C ALA A 505 9.09 -3.74 15.50
N LEU A 506 8.96 -4.15 16.77
CA LEU A 506 8.78 -5.56 17.14
C LEU A 506 7.62 -6.25 16.39
N PRO A 507 6.45 -5.61 16.15
CA PRO A 507 5.34 -6.24 15.42
C PRO A 507 5.67 -6.63 13.97
N ILE A 508 6.71 -6.06 13.35
CA ILE A 508 7.12 -6.41 11.99
C ILE A 508 7.61 -7.86 11.91
N ILE A 509 8.29 -8.35 12.96
CA ILE A 509 8.85 -9.71 13.01
C ILE A 509 7.77 -10.79 12.84
N PRO A 510 6.71 -10.87 13.68
CA PRO A 510 5.66 -11.87 13.50
C PRO A 510 4.90 -11.69 12.18
N ILE A 511 4.75 -10.47 11.66
CA ILE A 511 4.13 -10.25 10.34
C ILE A 511 4.96 -10.93 9.24
N VAL A 512 6.27 -10.74 9.21
CA VAL A 512 7.15 -11.36 8.21
C VAL A 512 7.22 -12.89 8.39
N ILE A 513 7.14 -13.39 9.62
CA ILE A 513 7.15 -14.84 9.88
C ILE A 513 5.82 -15.49 9.46
N LEU A 514 4.67 -14.93 9.85
CA LEU A 514 3.37 -15.59 9.74
C LEU A 514 2.63 -15.27 8.42
N VAL A 515 2.84 -14.07 7.90
CA VAL A 515 2.07 -13.55 6.76
C VAL A 515 2.85 -13.75 5.46
N LEU A 516 4.05 -13.18 5.38
CA LEU A 516 4.78 -13.05 4.12
C LEU A 516 5.57 -14.32 3.73
N PRO A 517 5.41 -14.85 2.50
CA PRO A 517 6.25 -15.92 1.97
C PRO A 517 7.62 -15.38 1.54
N GLU A 518 8.60 -16.23 1.28
CA GLU A 518 9.84 -15.77 0.62
C GLU A 518 9.54 -15.31 -0.83
N SER A 519 10.40 -14.47 -1.39
CA SER A 519 10.27 -13.94 -2.75
C SER A 519 10.21 -15.03 -3.82
N SER A 520 9.15 -15.02 -4.64
CA SER A 520 9.02 -15.93 -5.78
C SER A 520 10.15 -15.71 -6.78
N ARG A 521 10.50 -14.45 -7.05
CA ARG A 521 11.61 -14.07 -7.93
C ARG A 521 12.94 -14.64 -7.45
N TRP A 522 13.21 -14.60 -6.14
CA TRP A 522 14.43 -15.17 -5.59
C TRP A 522 14.48 -16.69 -5.78
N TYR A 523 13.38 -17.40 -5.50
CA TYR A 523 13.30 -18.83 -5.73
C TYR A 523 13.51 -19.20 -7.21
N SER A 524 12.92 -18.45 -8.12
CA SER A 524 13.09 -18.62 -9.56
C SER A 524 14.55 -18.50 -9.99
N ILE A 525 15.26 -17.48 -9.52
CA ILE A 525 16.70 -17.29 -9.82
C ILE A 525 17.55 -18.44 -9.25
N LYS A 526 17.11 -19.09 -8.16
CA LYS A 526 17.80 -20.24 -7.56
C LYS A 526 17.42 -21.59 -8.20
N GLY A 527 16.58 -21.60 -9.24
CA GLY A 527 16.09 -22.83 -9.87
C GLY A 527 15.09 -23.63 -9.00
N ARG A 528 14.50 -22.98 -8.00
CA ARG A 528 13.57 -23.59 -7.02
C ARG A 528 12.12 -23.32 -7.42
N HIS A 529 11.71 -23.91 -8.54
CA HIS A 529 10.44 -23.57 -9.20
C HIS A 529 9.19 -23.96 -8.40
N GLU A 530 9.23 -25.07 -7.64
CA GLU A 530 8.08 -25.48 -6.81
C GLU A 530 7.85 -24.50 -5.66
N GLU A 531 8.91 -24.05 -5.00
CA GLU A 531 8.81 -23.07 -3.92
C GLU A 531 8.43 -21.68 -4.44
N ALA A 532 8.89 -21.31 -5.65
CA ALA A 532 8.44 -20.11 -6.33
C ALA A 532 6.91 -20.12 -6.53
N ARG A 533 6.35 -21.23 -7.06
CA ARG A 533 4.89 -21.39 -7.22
C ARG A 533 4.15 -21.34 -5.88
N SER A 534 4.69 -21.97 -4.83
CA SER A 534 4.09 -21.90 -3.50
C SER A 534 4.08 -20.48 -2.93
N ALA A 535 5.14 -19.70 -3.18
CA ALA A 535 5.21 -18.31 -2.77
C ALA A 535 4.20 -17.45 -3.53
N GLU A 536 4.08 -17.63 -4.85
CA GLU A 536 3.08 -16.95 -5.68
C GLU A 536 1.67 -17.25 -5.22
N ARG A 537 1.34 -18.53 -4.99
CA ARG A 537 0.04 -18.94 -4.43
C ARG A 537 -0.26 -18.25 -3.10
N ARG A 538 0.74 -18.11 -2.24
CA ARG A 538 0.59 -17.41 -0.95
C ARG A 538 0.37 -15.92 -1.14
N ILE A 539 1.12 -15.25 -2.03
CA ILE A 539 0.93 -13.81 -2.33
C ILE A 539 -0.45 -13.58 -2.96
N ALA A 540 -0.84 -14.45 -3.88
CA ALA A 540 -2.12 -14.42 -4.56
C ALA A 540 -3.27 -14.59 -3.55
N PHE A 541 -3.15 -15.54 -2.61
CA PHE A 541 -4.06 -15.67 -1.46
C PHE A 541 -4.13 -14.39 -0.61
N LEU A 542 -2.99 -13.80 -0.24
CA LEU A 542 -2.93 -12.56 0.56
C LEU A 542 -3.51 -11.34 -0.19
N SER A 543 -3.35 -11.32 -1.51
CA SER A 543 -3.84 -10.25 -2.39
C SER A 543 -5.30 -10.46 -2.79
N GLY A 544 -5.89 -11.62 -2.48
CA GLY A 544 -7.21 -12.02 -2.96
C GLY A 544 -7.25 -12.18 -4.48
N ILE A 545 -6.20 -12.68 -5.11
CA ILE A 545 -6.12 -12.91 -6.56
C ILE A 545 -6.04 -14.44 -6.78
N PRO A 546 -6.95 -15.08 -7.53
CA PRO A 546 -6.75 -16.48 -7.95
C PRO A 546 -5.67 -16.58 -9.02
N ILE A 547 -4.87 -17.65 -8.98
CA ILE A 547 -3.92 -17.99 -10.04
C ILE A 547 -4.63 -18.94 -11.02
N ARG A 548 -4.70 -18.57 -12.31
CA ARG A 548 -5.24 -19.44 -13.37
C ARG A 548 -4.16 -20.46 -13.76
N LYS A 549 -4.56 -21.67 -14.16
CA LYS A 549 -3.59 -22.71 -14.57
C LYS A 549 -2.78 -22.30 -15.79
N GLU A 550 -3.37 -21.57 -16.73
CA GLU A 550 -2.61 -21.02 -17.87
C GLU A 550 -1.55 -19.99 -17.45
N ASP A 551 -1.74 -19.28 -16.34
CA ASP A 551 -0.75 -18.33 -15.81
C ASP A 551 0.44 -19.06 -15.17
N GLU A 552 0.23 -20.25 -14.58
CA GLU A 552 1.30 -21.12 -14.09
C GLU A 552 2.14 -21.65 -15.26
N GLU A 553 1.51 -22.07 -16.37
CA GLU A 553 2.18 -22.58 -17.57
C GLU A 553 2.95 -21.49 -18.34
N GLU A 554 2.41 -20.26 -18.42
CA GLU A 554 3.09 -19.13 -19.07
C GLU A 554 4.26 -18.60 -18.23
N SER A 555 4.15 -18.67 -16.90
CA SER A 555 5.25 -18.42 -15.96
C SER A 555 6.40 -19.41 -16.17
N ASP A 556 6.10 -20.71 -16.26
CA ASP A 556 7.08 -21.76 -16.51
C ASP A 556 7.85 -21.54 -17.84
N GLN A 557 7.18 -21.13 -18.91
CA GLN A 557 7.83 -20.81 -20.19
C GLN A 557 8.72 -19.55 -20.17
N LYS A 558 8.41 -18.57 -19.30
CA LYS A 558 9.23 -17.38 -19.09
C LYS A 558 10.43 -17.68 -18.18
N LEU A 559 10.28 -18.62 -17.25
CA LEU A 559 11.33 -19.05 -16.32
C LEU A 559 12.48 -19.77 -17.03
N ASP A 560 12.18 -20.61 -18.02
CA ASP A 560 13.18 -21.31 -18.85
C ASP A 560 14.00 -20.38 -19.77
N LYS A 561 13.61 -19.10 -19.89
CA LYS A 561 14.26 -18.10 -20.77
C LYS A 561 15.05 -17.03 -20.03
N LEU A 562 15.15 -17.09 -18.70
CA LEU A 562 15.93 -16.11 -17.94
C LEU A 562 17.43 -16.34 -18.15
N ASP A 563 18.11 -15.29 -18.60
CA ASP A 563 19.56 -15.28 -18.89
C ASP A 563 20.35 -15.54 -17.59
N ASP A 564 21.14 -16.62 -17.54
CA ASP A 564 21.94 -17.06 -16.37
C ASP A 564 23.08 -16.09 -15.99
N LYS A 565 23.18 -14.95 -16.68
CA LYS A 565 24.29 -14.01 -16.51
C LYS A 565 24.13 -13.18 -15.24
N VAL A 566 25.00 -13.46 -14.27
CA VAL A 566 25.17 -12.61 -13.08
C VAL A 566 25.98 -11.37 -13.47
N TYR A 567 25.32 -10.22 -13.47
CA TYR A 567 25.96 -8.93 -13.70
C TYR A 567 26.60 -8.39 -12.40
N THR A 568 27.64 -7.60 -12.55
CA THR A 568 28.42 -7.00 -11.46
C THR A 568 28.60 -5.50 -11.67
N ILE A 569 29.08 -4.77 -10.65
CA ILE A 569 29.35 -3.32 -10.76
C ILE A 569 30.30 -3.01 -11.91
N ARG A 570 31.23 -3.92 -12.23
CA ARG A 570 32.16 -3.76 -13.36
C ARG A 570 31.43 -3.63 -14.69
N ASP A 571 30.29 -4.30 -14.84
CA ASP A 571 29.52 -4.29 -16.08
C ASP A 571 28.88 -2.92 -16.35
N LEU A 572 28.62 -2.13 -15.30
CA LEU A 572 28.17 -0.74 -15.44
C LEU A 572 29.20 0.17 -16.13
N PHE A 573 30.49 -0.18 -16.02
CA PHE A 573 31.59 0.61 -16.59
C PHE A 573 32.14 0.02 -17.89
N THR A 574 31.52 -1.05 -18.39
CA THR A 574 31.99 -1.72 -19.62
C THR A 574 31.54 -0.98 -20.88
N SER A 575 30.34 -0.40 -20.88
CA SER A 575 29.85 0.47 -21.96
C SER A 575 29.98 1.95 -21.59
N ARG A 576 30.50 2.77 -22.51
CA ARG A 576 30.66 4.22 -22.32
C ARG A 576 29.33 4.92 -22.03
N LYS A 577 28.22 4.45 -22.62
CA LYS A 577 26.87 5.02 -22.42
C LYS A 577 26.34 4.72 -21.01
N ILE A 578 26.45 3.46 -20.56
CA ILE A 578 26.01 3.03 -19.22
C ILE A 578 26.90 3.66 -18.13
N ALA A 579 28.22 3.71 -18.36
CA ALA A 579 29.15 4.35 -17.43
C ALA A 579 28.80 5.83 -17.22
N TYR A 580 28.51 6.54 -18.32
CA TYR A 580 28.06 7.92 -18.29
C TYR A 580 26.77 8.09 -17.48
N ARG A 581 25.73 7.28 -17.73
CA ARG A 581 24.48 7.33 -16.96
C ARG A 581 24.71 7.03 -15.48
N THR A 582 25.56 6.06 -15.17
CA THR A 582 25.91 5.67 -13.79
C THR A 582 26.57 6.83 -13.04
N ILE A 583 27.54 7.51 -13.67
CA ILE A 583 28.24 8.66 -13.07
C ILE A 583 27.28 9.84 -12.85
N VAL A 584 26.47 10.17 -13.87
CA VAL A 584 25.50 11.28 -13.78
C VAL A 584 24.48 11.01 -12.68
N VAL A 585 23.73 9.90 -12.76
CA VAL A 585 22.68 9.58 -11.78
C VAL A 585 23.28 9.36 -10.38
N GLY A 586 24.44 8.70 -10.30
CA GLY A 586 25.16 8.51 -9.05
C GLY A 586 25.56 9.82 -8.36
N SER A 587 26.00 10.82 -9.13
CA SER A 587 26.34 12.15 -8.59
C SER A 587 25.11 12.91 -8.07
N LEU A 588 23.95 12.77 -8.72
CA LEU A 588 22.70 13.34 -8.25
C LEU A 588 22.28 12.71 -6.92
N TRP A 589 22.30 11.37 -6.83
CA TRP A 589 22.00 10.64 -5.59
C TRP A 589 22.93 10.99 -4.43
N PHE A 590 24.24 11.14 -4.70
CA PHE A 590 25.20 11.62 -3.70
C PHE A 590 24.84 13.03 -3.19
N SER A 591 24.62 13.96 -4.11
CA SER A 591 24.28 15.36 -3.79
C SER A 591 23.00 15.46 -2.98
N THR A 592 21.91 14.81 -3.44
CA THR A 592 20.63 14.84 -2.73
C THR A 592 20.74 14.19 -1.36
N SER A 593 21.54 13.14 -1.19
CA SER A 593 21.72 12.46 0.11
C SER A 593 22.44 13.33 1.12
N LEU A 594 23.54 13.95 0.71
CA LEU A 594 24.28 14.85 1.58
C LEU A 594 23.41 16.05 1.97
N SER A 595 22.66 16.62 1.02
CA SER A 595 21.74 17.73 1.30
C SER A 595 20.57 17.33 2.21
N ALA A 596 19.96 16.15 1.99
CA ALA A 596 18.82 15.66 2.76
C ALA A 596 19.22 15.40 4.21
N PHE A 597 20.19 14.50 4.42
CA PHE A 597 20.62 14.17 5.77
C PHE A 597 21.34 15.34 6.44
N GLY A 598 22.11 16.13 5.70
CA GLY A 598 22.80 17.30 6.26
C GLY A 598 21.82 18.34 6.80
N SER A 599 20.76 18.63 6.04
CA SER A 599 19.72 19.58 6.47
C SER A 599 18.83 19.00 7.58
N ASP A 600 18.48 17.72 7.51
CA ASP A 600 17.70 17.06 8.55
C ASP A 600 18.44 17.03 9.88
N LEU A 601 19.71 16.62 9.87
CA LEU A 601 20.53 16.58 11.08
C LEU A 601 20.76 17.98 11.66
N ASN A 602 20.94 18.99 10.80
CA ASN A 602 21.08 20.37 11.25
C ASN A 602 19.75 21.00 11.73
N SER A 603 18.60 20.42 11.39
CA SER A 603 17.29 20.98 11.79
C SER A 603 17.06 21.00 13.31
N GLY A 604 17.82 20.22 14.08
CA GLY A 604 17.81 20.26 15.54
C GLY A 604 18.53 21.47 16.14
N ASN A 605 19.36 22.17 15.36
CA ASN A 605 20.08 23.38 15.78
C ASN A 605 19.30 24.67 15.51
N LEU A 606 18.14 24.59 14.85
CA LEU A 606 17.31 25.74 14.58
C LEU A 606 16.64 26.25 15.86
N ALA A 607 16.66 27.56 16.07
CA ALA A 607 15.95 28.21 17.17
C ALA A 607 14.42 27.98 17.07
N GLY A 608 13.70 28.06 18.20
CA GLY A 608 12.25 27.89 18.28
C GLY A 608 11.80 26.57 18.91
N ASN A 609 10.50 26.22 18.75
CA ASN A 609 9.96 25.01 19.37
C ASN A 609 10.42 23.75 18.61
N PHE A 610 11.33 23.01 19.24
CA PHE A 610 11.96 21.81 18.68
C PHE A 610 10.95 20.76 18.19
N TYR A 611 9.97 20.32 19.01
CA TYR A 611 9.04 19.29 18.55
C TYR A 611 8.10 19.79 17.45
N LEU A 612 7.61 21.03 17.58
CA LEU A 612 6.69 21.59 16.60
C LEU A 612 7.35 21.71 15.22
N SER A 613 8.61 22.16 15.16
CA SER A 613 9.35 22.26 13.90
C SER A 613 9.56 20.87 13.26
N GLN A 614 9.87 19.85 14.06
CA GLN A 614 10.02 18.47 13.59
C GLN A 614 8.69 17.87 13.09
N PHE A 615 7.58 18.11 13.79
CA PHE A 615 6.24 17.65 13.38
C PHE A 615 5.80 18.30 12.07
N VAL A 616 5.92 19.62 11.97
CA VAL A 616 5.52 20.36 10.76
C VAL A 616 6.41 19.96 9.59
N SER A 617 7.72 19.80 9.80
CA SER A 617 8.63 19.28 8.77
C SER A 617 8.20 17.91 8.25
N GLY A 618 7.90 16.97 9.14
CA GLY A 618 7.42 15.64 8.77
C GLY A 618 6.08 15.69 8.02
N ALA A 619 5.12 16.48 8.49
CA ALA A 619 3.80 16.61 7.87
C ALA A 619 3.88 17.24 6.47
N VAL A 620 4.58 18.36 6.32
CA VAL A 620 4.74 19.05 5.01
C VAL A 620 5.46 18.14 4.03
N THR A 621 6.50 17.42 4.46
CA THR A 621 7.19 16.43 3.63
C THR A 621 6.25 15.32 3.16
N ALA A 622 5.40 14.81 4.07
CA ALA A 622 4.44 13.77 3.73
C ALA A 622 3.42 14.22 2.67
N PHE A 623 2.88 15.43 2.83
CA PHE A 623 1.94 16.02 1.87
C PHE A 623 2.62 16.36 0.52
N ALA A 624 3.85 16.87 0.56
CA ALA A 624 4.61 17.20 -0.65
C ALA A 624 4.83 15.97 -1.53
N LYS A 625 5.12 14.80 -0.94
CA LYS A 625 5.29 13.55 -1.70
C LYS A 625 4.00 13.04 -2.33
N ILE A 626 2.87 13.17 -1.63
CA ILE A 626 1.56 12.85 -2.21
C ILE A 626 1.27 13.78 -3.39
N PHE A 627 1.57 15.07 -3.26
CA PHE A 627 1.37 16.04 -4.34
C PHE A 627 2.19 15.72 -5.59
N VAL A 628 3.45 15.31 -5.43
CA VAL A 628 4.30 14.88 -6.56
C VAL A 628 3.73 13.66 -7.27
N PHE A 629 3.19 12.70 -6.53
CA PHE A 629 2.50 11.55 -7.13
C PHE A 629 1.29 11.98 -7.96
N LEU A 630 0.47 12.90 -7.46
CA LEU A 630 -0.66 13.45 -8.21
C LEU A 630 -0.18 14.16 -9.48
N LEU A 631 0.87 14.97 -9.40
CA LEU A 631 1.44 15.64 -10.57
C LEU A 631 1.99 14.65 -11.60
N ASP A 632 2.72 13.62 -11.17
CA ASP A 632 3.28 12.61 -12.07
C ASP A 632 2.18 11.82 -12.78
N THR A 633 1.12 11.47 -12.04
CA THR A 633 -0.01 10.66 -12.54
C THR A 633 -0.91 11.46 -13.48
N PHE A 634 -1.23 12.72 -13.15
CA PHE A 634 -2.23 13.50 -13.88
C PHE A 634 -1.64 14.44 -14.94
N LEU A 635 -0.33 14.66 -14.98
CA LEU A 635 0.33 15.51 -15.98
C LEU A 635 1.29 14.70 -16.86
N PRO A 636 0.81 14.19 -18.01
CA PRO A 636 1.64 13.44 -18.97
C PRO A 636 2.86 14.26 -19.43
N SER A 637 2.70 15.57 -19.61
CA SER A 637 3.72 16.52 -20.08
C SER A 637 4.83 16.84 -19.06
N PHE A 638 4.78 16.27 -17.86
CA PHE A 638 5.76 16.53 -16.82
C PHE A 638 6.99 15.62 -16.96
N ASP A 639 8.02 16.11 -17.65
CA ASP A 639 9.28 15.39 -17.92
C ASP A 639 10.14 15.14 -16.66
N ARG A 640 10.92 14.05 -16.66
CA ARG A 640 11.81 13.68 -15.55
C ARG A 640 12.88 14.72 -15.24
N ARG A 641 13.38 15.40 -16.28
CA ARG A 641 14.30 16.54 -16.13
C ARG A 641 13.67 17.65 -15.28
N ARG A 642 12.41 18.01 -15.55
CA ARG A 642 11.69 19.07 -14.81
C ARG A 642 11.37 18.64 -13.39
N LEU A 643 11.05 17.35 -13.20
CA LEU A 643 10.81 16.75 -11.88
C LEU A 643 12.06 16.83 -10.98
N HIS A 644 13.27 16.77 -11.53
CA HIS A 644 14.50 17.00 -10.77
C HIS A 644 14.87 18.49 -10.68
N GLN A 645 14.87 19.22 -11.80
CA GLN A 645 15.40 20.57 -11.88
C GLN A 645 14.56 21.61 -11.13
N LEU A 646 13.22 21.54 -11.18
CA LEU A 646 12.36 22.52 -10.51
C LEU A 646 12.48 22.47 -8.98
N PRO A 647 12.36 21.29 -8.32
CA PRO A 647 12.58 21.19 -6.87
C PRO A 647 14.02 21.54 -6.49
N GLN A 648 15.01 21.17 -7.30
CA GLN A 648 16.40 21.52 -7.05
C GLN A 648 16.63 23.05 -7.08
N ILE A 649 16.03 23.78 -8.03
CA ILE A 649 16.07 25.25 -8.07
C ILE A 649 15.37 25.84 -6.84
N ALA A 650 14.18 25.32 -6.50
CA ALA A 650 13.41 25.81 -5.36
C ALA A 650 14.17 25.60 -4.03
N MET A 651 14.82 24.45 -3.87
CA MET A 651 15.73 24.19 -2.76
C MET A 651 16.88 25.20 -2.73
N LEU A 652 17.57 25.46 -3.85
CA LEU A 652 18.67 26.45 -3.88
C LEU A 652 18.21 27.85 -3.47
N ILE A 653 17.01 28.26 -3.89
CA ILE A 653 16.41 29.53 -3.46
C ILE A 653 16.17 29.53 -1.95
N CYS A 654 15.61 28.44 -1.39
CA CYS A 654 15.36 28.34 0.05
C CYS A 654 16.65 28.40 0.87
N TYR A 655 17.62 27.53 0.59
CA TYR A 655 18.89 27.47 1.33
C TYR A 655 19.78 28.70 1.08
N GLY A 656 19.72 29.29 -0.11
CA GLY A 656 20.38 30.57 -0.41
C GLY A 656 19.77 31.73 0.36
N SER A 657 18.44 31.73 0.53
CA SER A 657 17.73 32.73 1.35
C SER A 657 18.11 32.58 2.84
N ILE A 658 18.19 31.35 3.35
CA ILE A 658 18.64 31.11 4.73
C ILE A 658 20.07 31.59 4.92
N MET A 659 20.99 31.24 4.00
CA MET A 659 22.38 31.69 4.05
C MET A 659 22.49 33.22 4.05
N LEU A 660 21.70 33.91 3.21
CA LEU A 660 21.65 35.38 3.20
C LEU A 660 21.12 35.94 4.52
N LEU A 661 20.00 35.41 5.04
CA LEU A 661 19.44 35.82 6.32
C LEU A 661 20.41 35.59 7.48
N MET A 662 21.23 34.53 7.44
CA MET A 662 22.24 34.24 8.46
C MET A 662 23.47 35.16 8.37
N LEU A 663 23.85 35.62 7.18
CA LEU A 663 25.01 36.50 6.97
C LEU A 663 24.73 37.99 7.18
N LEU A 664 23.47 38.43 7.12
CA LEU A 664 23.11 39.82 7.39
C LEU A 664 23.30 40.15 8.87
N PRO A 665 24.12 41.16 9.23
CA PRO A 665 24.32 41.55 10.62
C PRO A 665 23.04 42.18 11.18
N GLU A 666 22.52 41.63 12.27
CA GLU A 666 21.46 42.28 13.06
C GLU A 666 22.12 43.28 14.00
N SER A 667 21.76 44.56 13.88
CA SER A 667 22.25 45.61 14.78
C SER A 667 21.60 45.59 16.16
N ASP A 668 20.47 44.87 16.32
CA ASP A 668 19.72 44.72 17.56
C ASP A 668 19.07 43.32 17.61
N CYS A 669 19.25 42.53 18.69
CA CYS A 669 18.60 41.20 18.86
C CYS A 669 17.05 41.29 19.01
N SER A 670 16.43 42.45 18.76
CA SER A 670 14.99 42.71 18.94
C SER A 670 14.10 42.02 17.91
N HIS A 671 14.63 41.71 16.72
CA HIS A 671 13.92 41.04 15.62
C HIS A 671 14.27 39.55 15.46
N GLN A 672 15.11 39.01 16.35
CA GLN A 672 15.64 37.65 16.29
C GLN A 672 14.55 36.58 16.15
N GLY A 673 13.44 36.69 16.90
CA GLY A 673 12.35 35.72 16.84
C GLY A 673 11.63 35.64 15.48
N ALA A 674 11.55 36.76 14.73
CA ALA A 674 10.94 36.76 13.39
C ALA A 674 11.88 36.16 12.34
N ARG A 675 13.19 36.42 12.47
CA ARG A 675 14.24 35.84 11.63
C ARG A 675 14.34 34.33 11.83
N ASP A 676 14.37 33.87 13.07
CA ASP A 676 14.39 32.44 13.43
C ASP A 676 13.17 31.72 12.87
N LEU A 677 11.98 32.30 13.02
CA LEU A 677 10.75 31.75 12.44
C LEU A 677 10.82 31.67 10.91
N ALA A 678 11.34 32.71 10.24
CA ALA A 678 11.53 32.69 8.80
C ALA A 678 12.51 31.59 8.36
N ILE A 679 13.64 31.42 9.06
CA ILE A 679 14.62 30.37 8.79
C ILE A 679 13.99 28.98 8.94
N ILE A 680 13.21 28.74 10.02
CA ILE A 680 12.51 27.45 10.23
C ILE A 680 11.55 27.16 9.08
N LEU A 681 10.70 28.14 8.72
CA LEU A 681 9.70 27.96 7.67
C LEU A 681 10.36 27.70 6.31
N ILE A 682 11.39 28.47 5.96
CA ILE A 682 12.14 28.28 4.71
C ILE A 682 12.87 26.94 4.74
N ASN A 683 13.43 26.50 5.87
CA ASN A 683 14.08 25.20 5.99
C ASN A 683 13.09 24.05 5.80
N ILE A 684 11.89 24.13 6.38
CA ILE A 684 10.84 23.11 6.21
C ILE A 684 10.44 22.96 4.73
N VAL A 685 10.27 24.09 4.04
CA VAL A 685 9.97 24.11 2.60
C VAL A 685 11.16 23.56 1.80
N GLY A 686 12.39 23.95 2.16
CA GLY A 686 13.62 23.49 1.54
C GLY A 686 13.82 21.97 1.64
N VAL A 687 13.65 21.40 2.85
CA VAL A 687 13.70 19.95 3.09
C VAL A 687 12.67 19.22 2.26
N SER A 688 11.45 19.77 2.16
CA SER A 688 10.39 19.18 1.34
C SER A 688 10.81 19.11 -0.14
N PHE A 689 11.43 20.16 -0.68
CA PHE A 689 11.95 20.13 -2.04
C PHE A 689 13.13 19.16 -2.23
N ILE A 690 14.02 19.00 -1.25
CA ILE A 690 15.07 17.99 -1.28
C ILE A 690 14.47 16.58 -1.39
N GLU A 691 13.43 16.31 -0.61
CA GLU A 691 12.73 15.02 -0.61
C GLU A 691 12.03 14.73 -1.94
N ILE A 692 11.53 15.77 -2.62
CA ILE A 692 11.02 15.62 -3.99
C ILE A 692 12.16 15.30 -4.98
N THR A 693 13.30 15.98 -4.86
CA THR A 693 14.50 15.68 -5.66
C THR A 693 14.94 14.23 -5.48
N TRP A 694 14.81 13.68 -4.27
CA TRP A 694 15.13 12.28 -3.96
C TRP A 694 14.25 11.30 -4.74
N ASP A 695 12.94 11.58 -4.82
CA ASP A 695 12.01 10.78 -5.61
C ASP A 695 12.28 10.91 -7.12
N ALA A 696 12.65 12.11 -7.59
CA ALA A 696 13.09 12.33 -8.97
C ALA A 696 14.32 11.50 -9.32
N CYS A 697 15.35 11.52 -8.46
CA CYS A 697 16.56 10.73 -8.60
C CYS A 697 16.27 9.23 -8.72
N TYR A 698 15.32 8.73 -7.94
CA TYR A 698 14.92 7.33 -8.00
C TYR A 698 14.21 6.98 -9.31
N LEU A 699 13.23 7.78 -9.73
CA LEU A 699 12.49 7.54 -10.98
C LEU A 699 13.44 7.58 -12.19
N VAL A 700 14.35 8.56 -12.21
CA VAL A 700 15.42 8.65 -13.21
C VAL A 700 16.27 7.39 -13.23
N ALA A 701 16.64 6.83 -12.06
CA ALA A 701 17.46 5.61 -12.02
C ALA A 701 16.69 4.40 -12.59
N VAL A 702 15.40 4.25 -12.27
CA VAL A 702 14.57 3.17 -12.79
C VAL A 702 14.44 3.23 -14.31
N GLU A 703 14.38 4.42 -14.89
CA GLU A 703 14.16 4.63 -16.33
C GLU A 703 15.47 4.77 -17.14
N CYS A 704 16.59 5.14 -16.51
CA CYS A 704 17.89 5.27 -17.18
C CYS A 704 18.60 3.93 -17.43
N PHE A 705 18.36 2.94 -16.56
CA PHE A 705 19.07 1.67 -16.62
C PHE A 705 18.25 0.59 -17.35
N PRO A 706 18.85 -0.10 -18.33
CA PRO A 706 18.24 -1.23 -19.01
C PRO A 706 17.88 -2.34 -18.04
N THR A 707 16.87 -3.14 -18.39
CA THR A 707 16.22 -4.10 -17.48
C THR A 707 17.22 -5.09 -16.90
N ARG A 708 18.20 -5.52 -17.70
CA ARG A 708 19.22 -6.53 -17.31
C ARG A 708 20.16 -6.05 -16.20
N ILE A 709 20.55 -4.78 -16.22
CA ILE A 709 21.54 -4.20 -15.30
C ILE A 709 20.94 -3.20 -14.28
N ARG A 710 19.64 -2.90 -14.39
CA ARG A 710 18.93 -1.91 -13.56
C ARG A 710 19.12 -2.11 -12.08
N THR A 711 19.00 -3.33 -11.59
CA THR A 711 19.14 -3.63 -10.16
C THR A 711 20.50 -3.20 -9.63
N ILE A 712 21.57 -3.47 -10.38
CA ILE A 712 22.95 -3.13 -10.00
C ILE A 712 23.23 -1.63 -10.17
N GLY A 713 22.68 -1.01 -11.23
CA GLY A 713 22.73 0.44 -11.44
C GLY A 713 22.11 1.20 -10.27
N ILE A 714 20.87 0.87 -9.90
CA ILE A 714 20.18 1.45 -8.73
C ILE A 714 20.96 1.14 -7.44
N GLY A 715 21.48 -0.09 -7.28
CA GLY A 715 22.30 -0.46 -6.12
C GLY A 715 23.57 0.39 -5.98
N THR A 716 24.24 0.70 -7.09
CA THR A 716 25.44 1.55 -7.12
C THR A 716 25.10 3.00 -6.83
N CYS A 717 23.99 3.53 -7.37
CA CYS A 717 23.48 4.85 -7.00
C CYS A 717 23.14 4.93 -5.50
N SER A 718 22.56 3.87 -4.93
CA SER A 718 22.29 3.78 -3.49
C SER A 718 23.57 3.82 -2.66
N LEU A 719 24.62 3.08 -3.08
CA LEU A 719 25.92 3.12 -2.42
C LEU A 719 26.52 4.53 -2.41
N LEU A 720 26.44 5.26 -3.54
CA LEU A 720 26.87 6.65 -3.65
C LEU A 720 26.02 7.60 -2.80
N ALA A 721 24.71 7.36 -2.67
CA ALA A 721 23.91 8.11 -1.71
C ALA A 721 24.38 7.85 -0.26
N ARG A 722 24.77 6.63 0.11
CA ARG A 722 25.27 6.35 1.47
C ARG A 722 26.61 7.01 1.78
N THR A 723 27.48 7.22 0.79
CA THR A 723 28.70 8.00 1.01
C THR A 723 28.39 9.48 1.24
N GLY A 724 27.36 10.04 0.58
CA GLY A 724 26.85 11.38 0.91
C GLY A 724 26.27 11.45 2.33
N ALA A 725 25.46 10.46 2.72
CA ALA A 725 24.87 10.40 4.06
C ALA A 725 25.94 10.27 5.18
N LEU A 726 27.06 9.59 4.90
CA LEU A 726 28.19 9.48 5.83
C LEU A 726 28.82 10.82 6.17
N LEU A 727 28.84 11.76 5.22
CA LEU A 727 29.41 13.09 5.41
C LEU A 727 28.43 14.08 6.07
N ALA A 728 27.14 13.77 6.08
CA ALA A 728 26.09 14.66 6.58
C ALA A 728 26.22 15.06 8.07
N PRO A 729 26.54 14.16 9.03
CA PRO A 729 26.69 14.56 10.44
C PRO A 729 27.80 15.59 10.68
N GLN A 730 28.82 15.62 9.81
CA GLN A 730 29.90 16.61 9.91
C GLN A 730 29.40 18.02 9.59
N MET A 731 28.33 18.16 8.80
CA MET A 731 27.69 19.46 8.56
C MET A 731 27.07 20.02 9.84
N ALA A 732 26.45 19.18 10.68
CA ALA A 732 25.92 19.64 11.96
C ALA A 732 27.03 20.18 12.88
N TYR A 733 28.21 19.56 12.90
CA TYR A 733 29.36 20.09 13.62
C TYR A 733 29.90 21.40 13.02
N LEU A 734 29.94 21.52 11.68
CA LEU A 734 30.32 22.78 11.03
C LEU A 734 29.42 23.95 11.44
N SER A 735 28.14 23.69 11.76
CA SER A 735 27.22 24.73 12.26
C SER A 735 27.60 25.26 13.64
N ASP A 736 28.31 24.47 14.45
CA ASP A 736 28.77 24.90 15.77
C ASP A 736 29.97 25.86 15.66
N LEU A 737 30.79 25.70 14.60
CA LEU A 737 31.92 26.58 14.26
C LEU A 737 31.43 27.85 13.54
N PHE A 738 30.62 27.66 12.49
CA PHE A 738 30.08 28.72 11.65
C PHE A 738 28.66 28.36 11.21
N GLU A 739 27.66 28.98 11.84
CA GLU A 739 26.24 28.66 11.67
C GLU A 739 25.75 28.61 10.20
N PRO A 740 26.18 29.49 9.27
CA PRO A 740 25.77 29.42 7.86
C PRO A 740 26.39 28.26 7.06
N ALA A 741 27.42 27.58 7.57
CA ALA A 741 28.20 26.58 6.83
C ALA A 741 27.38 25.42 6.23
N PRO A 742 26.43 24.77 6.95
CA PRO A 742 25.65 23.67 6.40
C PRO A 742 24.85 24.09 5.18
N TYR A 743 24.24 25.28 5.23
CA TYR A 743 23.45 25.83 4.13
C TYR A 743 24.32 26.18 2.92
N ALA A 744 25.54 26.69 3.15
CA ALA A 744 26.51 26.92 2.08
C ALA A 744 26.92 25.62 1.36
N VAL A 745 27.12 24.54 2.12
CA VAL A 745 27.41 23.20 1.55
C VAL A 745 26.23 22.70 0.71
N VAL A 746 25.00 22.79 1.22
CA VAL A 746 23.78 22.41 0.48
C VAL A 746 23.64 23.23 -0.81
N CYS A 747 23.85 24.54 -0.75
CA CYS A 747 23.81 25.42 -1.93
C CYS A 747 24.88 25.04 -2.96
N THR A 748 26.11 24.81 -2.53
CA THR A 748 27.23 24.53 -3.44
C THR A 748 27.05 23.17 -4.12
N ILE A 749 26.77 22.12 -3.34
CA ILE A 749 26.59 20.76 -3.85
C ILE A 749 25.27 20.64 -4.62
N GLY A 750 24.25 21.38 -4.21
CA GLY A 750 22.98 21.47 -4.92
C GLY A 750 23.12 22.15 -6.29
N PHE A 751 23.91 23.23 -6.37
CA PHE A 751 24.19 23.93 -7.62
C PHE A 751 24.96 23.06 -8.61
N LEU A 752 25.98 22.33 -8.12
CA LEU A 752 26.71 21.36 -8.93
C LEU A 752 25.78 20.26 -9.47
N SER A 753 24.90 19.72 -8.64
CA SER A 753 23.89 18.73 -9.07
C SER A 753 22.92 19.31 -10.09
N LEU A 754 22.48 20.56 -9.92
CA LEU A 754 21.62 21.23 -10.89
C LEU A 754 22.33 21.42 -12.24
N LEU A 755 23.60 21.84 -12.23
CA LEU A 755 24.42 22.00 -13.43
C LEU A 755 24.61 20.67 -14.15
N ILE A 756 24.93 19.60 -13.41
CA ILE A 756 25.06 18.24 -13.95
C ILE A 756 23.72 17.80 -14.57
N SER A 757 22.62 18.05 -13.88
CA SER A 757 21.28 17.73 -14.37
C SER A 757 20.92 18.49 -15.66
N PHE A 758 21.24 19.78 -15.75
CA PHE A 758 20.97 20.58 -16.96
C PHE A 758 21.77 20.12 -18.17
N ILE A 759 23.05 19.83 -17.98
CA ILE A 759 23.96 19.52 -19.09
C ILE A 759 23.82 18.05 -19.52
N PHE A 760 23.72 17.13 -18.55
CA PHE A 760 24.01 15.71 -18.79
C PHE A 760 22.83 14.76 -18.61
N LEU A 761 21.81 15.10 -17.83
CA LEU A 761 20.70 14.18 -17.56
C LEU A 761 19.83 14.01 -18.81
N PRO A 762 19.63 12.82 -19.40
CA PRO A 762 18.73 12.64 -20.55
C PRO A 762 17.24 12.76 -20.15
N ASN A 763 16.33 12.97 -21.12
CA ASN A 763 14.88 12.85 -20.84
C ASN A 763 14.49 11.38 -20.93
N THR A 764 13.90 10.82 -19.86
CA THR A 764 13.65 9.37 -19.73
C THR A 764 12.19 8.98 -19.58
N LYS A 765 11.25 9.95 -19.58
CA LYS A 765 9.83 9.63 -19.41
C LYS A 765 9.31 8.86 -20.62
N GLY A 766 8.73 7.68 -20.39
CA GLY A 766 8.06 6.88 -21.43
C GLY A 766 9.00 6.23 -22.45
N VAL A 767 10.29 6.12 -22.15
CA VAL A 767 11.24 5.41 -23.03
C VAL A 767 10.99 3.91 -22.96
N ASP A 768 10.88 3.24 -24.12
CA ASP A 768 10.78 1.80 -24.19
C ASP A 768 12.10 1.15 -23.71
N LEU A 769 12.00 0.43 -22.61
CA LEU A 769 13.12 -0.26 -21.98
C LEU A 769 13.66 -1.41 -22.85
N ALA A 770 12.82 -1.96 -23.73
CA ALA A 770 13.21 -3.00 -24.67
C ALA A 770 14.03 -2.46 -25.85
N GLU A 771 13.85 -1.20 -26.24
CA GLU A 771 14.71 -0.52 -27.23
C GLU A 771 16.09 -0.21 -26.63
N LEU A 772 16.13 0.23 -25.36
CA LEU A 772 17.38 0.42 -24.61
C LEU A 772 18.20 -0.87 -24.50
N ASP A 773 17.56 -2.01 -24.29
CA ASP A 773 18.23 -3.32 -24.24
C ASP A 773 18.76 -3.76 -25.63
N LYS A 774 18.18 -3.28 -26.75
CA LYS A 774 18.64 -3.58 -28.12
C LYS A 774 19.78 -2.68 -28.59
N ASP A 775 19.78 -1.42 -28.18
CA ASP A 775 20.84 -0.43 -28.51
C ASP A 775 22.13 -0.63 -27.70
N GLU A 776 22.07 -1.47 -26.66
CA GLU A 776 23.16 -1.72 -25.71
C GLU A 776 23.66 -3.17 -25.70
N ALA A 777 23.02 -4.06 -26.47
CA ALA A 777 23.53 -5.40 -26.83
C ALA A 777 24.56 -5.30 -27.96
#